data_AF-A0A6C2U2U2-F1
#
_entry.id   AF-A0A6C2U2U2-F1
#
_cell.length_a   1.000
_cell.length_b   1.000
_cell.length_c   1.000
_cell.angle_alpha   90.00
_cell.angle_beta   90.00
_cell.angle_gamma   90.00
#
_symmetry.space_group_name_H-M   'P 1'
#
loop_
_entity.id
_entity.type
_entity.pdbx_description
1 polymer ?
#
loop_
_entity_poly.entity_id
_entity_poly.type
_entity_poly.pdbx_seq_one_letter_code
_entity_poly.pdbx_strand_id
1 'polypeptide(L)'
;MRKRWLHSLVALGTCAFVCGVFAEQPNIIFILTDDLGYGDLGVMGHPYVQSPNIDRLANEGLLLEQAYSAGAWCSPSRAALMNGVYPAREFNVNNWELSADRPTLTSMFKEAGYATAHFGKWHMGDSEGVPPPAEYGVDENFGTQSTGPVWTDEEMAESHHRERTAARYVDLSIDFMTRKKDQPFFINLWVHNTHAIVNPTDEQLAVYDDLQVSIDDFEDPLQRDFLEFIAEHGNVTNAMRAFCADVTAVDTEIGRLLSSLAALGLEDNTIVVFTSDNGPAPYLKVGERDLLIPRFEKSPKLMNSVGSAGPYRDRKSSLHDGGIHVPFFVRWPGKIPSGIDSSTVFCGVDLLPTLAGLVDGVAAPEDIDGEDLSAAWLGSPQERATPLFWCDKPGWSALRDGKWKAHLQGDTIRLYNLDEDLSESVNVADAYPEIAGTYFDTLKEWEDALPAKTPATNGEGGVVTDFFVAGTDASSIDLTWSNLAGSVVLESSTTSLPLIDSVQDSFLDSEGVSGIIKLNLQAVDDGSSRFNPFTWSGGGQSTGNVVHTMSSQGWGVQTSTKTNGDIQDSEALILTFDLSELSLGADQTLVLSAIGLFNDVAEYSGDLWMRNQEVPAGELGAGRLLANHVSSFSDAMPIRDGDQIALMEGSTKIRLAKLTFDILPVGFNAPKISISLDTGNMFVGATNLSADVYLRIQQRESLTSGAWTDVAVTSGVSLAEWALETTNASSFFRVQSSDTYPVPRFGYLFKPVDDSFVSGANTASNYGSNTNLSLRVGGTGQKLVSYLKFDVDAVPSSISEVWLKVYAAQAVSNEVTFRAVADNAWDESTITWKNRPGSGDVITKKASLSKGWNTFDFFGHITTTGTYSVAITTVDPSELVLMSKESVYDSVLEIRETPDGPETPVGLFAGGSMYGSYGNNAAEVKSSGFDTLLLWSAKVNSEGKINYNLTENPLAEHGWYVGEKDWIEQLVDLKTAPSTVKRIEFSVSAWGDASFANIDALIEAEGTGEDSRLYQSFKVLRDVLGADAINFDDEEHYDVDSMVEFSKMLSVLGYKVTLCPYMRPEGVWNPVYEQLEAYQPGLVDRIYVQCYAGGAANYPENWNTKFTGDLKVIPGLSISPSDAGWKTPAEVETQLSEWKDHCGGGFIWLHQEILNEGYGVSNVANAVINGLQ
;
A
#
# COMPACT_ATOMS: atom_id res chain seq x y z
N MET A 1 69.32 -29.99 -57.26
CA MET A 1 67.86 -29.82 -57.19
C MET A 1 67.28 -30.79 -56.18
N ARG A 2 66.60 -30.23 -55.17
CA ARG A 2 65.45 -30.71 -54.37
C ARG A 2 65.37 -32.13 -53.76
N LYS A 3 65.25 -32.09 -52.42
CA LYS A 3 64.47 -32.86 -51.45
C LYS A 3 64.85 -34.33 -51.15
N ARG A 4 65.34 -34.50 -49.91
CA ARG A 4 65.63 -35.74 -49.17
C ARG A 4 64.89 -35.69 -47.82
N TRP A 5 64.32 -36.84 -47.45
CA TRP A 5 64.17 -37.44 -46.12
C TRP A 5 64.57 -36.62 -44.88
N LEU A 6 63.62 -36.44 -43.94
CA LEU A 6 63.85 -36.55 -42.49
C LEU A 6 62.55 -37.00 -41.79
N HIS A 7 62.60 -38.19 -41.19
CA HIS A 7 61.73 -38.62 -40.08
C HIS A 7 62.25 -37.96 -38.78
N SER A 8 61.37 -37.77 -37.79
CA SER A 8 61.68 -37.39 -36.39
C SER A 8 61.95 -35.89 -36.11
N LEU A 9 60.91 -35.04 -35.97
CA LEU A 9 60.94 -33.85 -35.07
C LEU A 9 59.63 -33.02 -34.96
N VAL A 10 58.42 -33.57 -35.16
CA VAL A 10 57.18 -32.85 -34.75
C VAL A 10 56.19 -33.83 -34.09
N ALA A 11 56.69 -34.56 -33.11
CA ALA A 11 55.90 -35.31 -32.12
C ALA A 11 56.07 -34.71 -30.71
N LEU A 12 56.43 -33.43 -30.62
CA LEU A 12 56.63 -32.67 -29.38
C LEU A 12 56.31 -31.21 -29.68
N GLY A 13 55.12 -30.76 -29.30
CA GLY A 13 54.78 -29.33 -29.39
C GLY A 13 53.35 -28.98 -29.78
N THR A 14 52.36 -29.73 -29.31
CA THR A 14 51.00 -29.28 -28.92
C THR A 14 50.22 -30.54 -28.51
N CYS A 15 50.45 -31.14 -27.32
CA CYS A 15 49.77 -30.75 -26.08
C CYS A 15 49.51 -29.23 -25.95
N ALA A 16 48.75 -28.67 -26.89
CA ALA A 16 47.91 -27.55 -26.54
C ALA A 16 46.70 -28.23 -25.94
N PHE A 17 46.55 -28.04 -24.63
CA PHE A 17 45.30 -28.15 -23.93
C PHE A 17 44.14 -27.96 -24.92
N VAL A 18 43.36 -29.01 -25.15
CA VAL A 18 41.92 -28.77 -25.37
C VAL A 18 41.41 -28.33 -24.01
N CYS A 19 41.82 -27.13 -23.57
CA CYS A 19 40.93 -26.27 -22.83
C CYS A 19 39.88 -25.95 -23.87
N GLY A 20 38.89 -26.84 -23.99
CA GLY A 20 37.60 -26.41 -24.48
C GLY A 20 37.27 -25.24 -23.58
N VAL A 21 37.34 -24.04 -24.15
CA VAL A 21 36.75 -22.86 -23.56
C VAL A 21 35.27 -23.23 -23.51
N PHE A 22 34.80 -23.77 -22.39
CA PHE A 22 33.41 -23.67 -21.99
C PHE A 22 33.16 -22.17 -21.97
N ALA A 23 32.58 -21.64 -23.05
CA ALA A 23 32.09 -20.28 -23.05
C ALA A 23 31.09 -20.18 -21.90
N GLU A 24 31.33 -19.21 -21.01
CA GLU A 24 30.64 -18.78 -19.78
C GLU A 24 29.19 -19.26 -19.55
N GLN A 25 28.95 -20.57 -19.38
CA GLN A 25 27.67 -21.06 -18.88
C GLN A 25 27.52 -20.65 -17.40
N PRO A 26 26.37 -20.10 -16.97
CA PRO A 26 26.18 -19.65 -15.60
C PRO A 26 26.02 -20.85 -14.66
N ASN A 27 26.49 -20.70 -13.42
CA ASN A 27 26.08 -21.60 -12.35
C ASN A 27 24.65 -21.26 -11.93
N ILE A 28 23.96 -22.21 -11.30
CA ILE A 28 22.60 -22.02 -10.80
C ILE A 28 22.53 -22.48 -9.34
N ILE A 29 21.99 -21.63 -8.48
CA ILE A 29 21.64 -21.96 -7.11
C ILE A 29 20.15 -21.68 -6.95
N PHE A 30 19.36 -22.73 -6.80
CA PHE A 30 17.93 -22.66 -6.55
C PHE A 30 17.64 -22.89 -5.07
N ILE A 31 17.31 -21.80 -4.38
CA ILE A 31 16.97 -21.76 -2.96
C ILE A 31 15.46 -21.87 -2.81
N LEU A 32 15.01 -22.89 -2.08
CA LEU A 32 13.59 -23.13 -1.81
C LEU A 32 13.37 -23.26 -0.30
N THR A 33 12.57 -22.35 0.27
CA THR A 33 12.08 -22.45 1.64
C THR A 33 10.82 -23.32 1.71
N ASP A 34 10.41 -23.69 2.91
CA ASP A 34 9.31 -24.62 3.15
C ASP A 34 8.26 -23.93 4.02
N ASP A 35 7.05 -23.72 3.49
CA ASP A 35 5.95 -23.00 4.17
C ASP A 35 6.25 -21.53 4.52
N LEU A 36 7.03 -20.82 3.70
CA LEU A 36 7.26 -19.39 3.83
C LEU A 36 6.22 -18.62 3.00
N GLY A 37 5.39 -17.84 3.65
CA GLY A 37 4.36 -17.03 3.02
C GLY A 37 4.90 -15.78 2.31
N TYR A 38 4.04 -15.18 1.48
CA TYR A 38 4.37 -13.95 0.74
C TYR A 38 4.79 -12.81 1.66
N GLY A 39 4.12 -12.64 2.81
CA GLY A 39 4.36 -11.55 3.74
C GLY A 39 5.38 -11.86 4.84
N ASP A 40 6.24 -12.86 4.68
CA ASP A 40 7.13 -13.36 5.75
C ASP A 40 8.53 -12.75 5.79
N LEU A 41 8.83 -11.81 4.90
CA LEU A 41 10.16 -11.20 4.76
C LEU A 41 10.11 -9.68 4.95
N GLY A 42 11.22 -9.09 5.38
CA GLY A 42 11.34 -7.64 5.59
C GLY A 42 11.09 -6.84 4.32
N VAL A 43 11.70 -7.27 3.20
CA VAL A 43 11.45 -6.68 1.87
C VAL A 43 9.99 -6.81 1.39
N MET A 44 9.22 -7.73 1.98
CA MET A 44 7.80 -7.95 1.68
C MET A 44 6.86 -7.28 2.70
N GLY A 45 7.40 -6.45 3.60
CA GLY A 45 6.62 -5.65 4.55
C GLY A 45 6.39 -6.28 5.93
N HIS A 46 7.04 -7.40 6.28
CA HIS A 46 6.88 -8.00 7.60
C HIS A 46 7.48 -7.09 8.70
N PRO A 47 6.72 -6.71 9.76
CA PRO A 47 7.10 -5.64 10.67
C PRO A 47 8.28 -5.96 11.61
N TYR A 48 8.55 -7.24 11.84
CA TYR A 48 9.53 -7.67 12.85
C TYR A 48 10.71 -8.49 12.36
N VAL A 49 10.61 -9.09 11.17
CA VAL A 49 11.58 -10.10 10.76
C VAL A 49 12.85 -9.41 10.27
N GLN A 50 14.01 -9.92 10.66
CA GLN A 50 15.30 -9.44 10.18
C GLN A 50 15.81 -10.38 9.10
N SER A 51 15.64 -9.99 7.83
CA SER A 51 16.09 -10.74 6.66
C SER A 51 17.05 -9.96 5.74
N PRO A 52 18.10 -9.29 6.27
CA PRO A 52 18.91 -8.36 5.47
C PRO A 52 19.63 -9.01 4.27
N ASN A 53 19.96 -10.31 4.31
CA ASN A 53 20.65 -10.98 3.21
C ASN A 53 19.69 -11.39 2.08
N ILE A 54 18.49 -11.84 2.42
CA ILE A 54 17.40 -12.11 1.48
C ILE A 54 16.88 -10.79 0.91
N ASP A 55 16.73 -9.75 1.72
CA ASP A 55 16.36 -8.40 1.28
C ASP A 55 17.40 -7.86 0.29
N ARG A 56 18.70 -8.09 0.55
CA ARG A 56 19.77 -7.76 -0.40
C ARG A 56 19.63 -8.56 -1.69
N LEU A 57 19.35 -9.86 -1.63
CA LEU A 57 19.13 -10.70 -2.81
C LEU A 57 18.00 -10.15 -3.68
N ALA A 58 16.89 -9.72 -3.07
CA ALA A 58 15.77 -9.09 -3.74
C ALA A 58 16.15 -7.72 -4.33
N ASN A 59 16.79 -6.85 -3.57
CA ASN A 59 17.16 -5.49 -4.00
C ASN A 59 18.22 -5.45 -5.11
N GLU A 60 19.13 -6.43 -5.13
CA GLU A 60 20.14 -6.58 -6.18
C GLU A 60 19.66 -7.41 -7.38
N GLY A 61 18.45 -7.96 -7.30
CA GLY A 61 17.84 -8.80 -8.32
C GLY A 61 16.46 -8.30 -8.75
N LEU A 62 15.74 -9.15 -9.46
CA LEU A 62 14.37 -8.93 -9.87
C LEU A 62 13.43 -9.59 -8.86
N LEU A 63 12.48 -8.81 -8.34
CA LEU A 63 11.33 -9.28 -7.57
C LEU A 63 10.14 -9.43 -8.51
N LEU A 64 9.55 -10.63 -8.57
CA LEU A 64 8.29 -10.87 -9.28
C LEU A 64 7.13 -10.83 -8.28
N GLU A 65 6.28 -9.80 -8.34
CA GLU A 65 5.16 -9.68 -7.39
C GLU A 65 4.07 -10.71 -7.66
N GLN A 66 3.98 -11.24 -8.88
CA GLN A 66 2.92 -12.15 -9.30
C GLN A 66 3.42 -13.59 -9.49
N ALA A 67 4.07 -14.13 -8.45
CA ALA A 67 4.64 -15.47 -8.48
C ALA A 67 3.83 -16.51 -7.66
N TYR A 68 3.57 -17.66 -8.27
CA TYR A 68 2.72 -18.70 -7.72
C TYR A 68 3.42 -20.06 -7.67
N SER A 69 3.25 -20.76 -6.57
CA SER A 69 3.44 -22.20 -6.50
C SER A 69 2.42 -22.93 -7.37
N ALA A 70 2.85 -24.01 -8.02
CA ALA A 70 1.98 -24.88 -8.82
C ALA A 70 1.16 -25.88 -7.98
N GLY A 71 1.39 -25.93 -6.67
CA GLY A 71 0.62 -26.74 -5.72
C GLY A 71 0.45 -26.03 -4.39
N ALA A 72 -0.66 -26.26 -3.70
CA ALA A 72 -0.90 -25.58 -2.42
C ALA A 72 -0.19 -26.26 -1.24
N TRP A 73 0.62 -27.29 -1.49
CA TRP A 73 1.42 -27.97 -0.46
C TRP A 73 2.71 -28.56 -1.03
N CYS A 74 3.62 -28.94 -0.14
CA CYS A 74 5.03 -29.14 -0.43
C CYS A 74 5.33 -30.09 -1.61
N SER A 75 4.85 -31.34 -1.53
CA SER A 75 5.23 -32.38 -2.48
C SER A 75 4.79 -32.12 -3.93
N PRO A 76 3.52 -31.78 -4.22
CA PRO A 76 3.13 -31.46 -5.59
C PRO A 76 3.83 -30.21 -6.13
N SER A 77 4.00 -29.17 -5.31
CA SER A 77 4.76 -27.98 -5.74
C SER A 77 6.19 -28.33 -6.16
N ARG A 78 6.90 -29.09 -5.33
CA ARG A 78 8.28 -29.56 -5.62
C ARG A 78 8.34 -30.39 -6.89
N ALA A 79 7.34 -31.24 -7.14
CA ALA A 79 7.26 -32.03 -8.36
C ALA A 79 7.15 -31.13 -9.61
N ALA A 80 6.26 -30.14 -9.57
CA ALA A 80 6.07 -29.19 -10.67
C ALA A 80 7.31 -28.33 -10.93
N LEU A 81 8.00 -27.86 -9.88
CA LEU A 81 9.27 -27.14 -9.99
C LEU A 81 10.35 -27.97 -10.72
N MET A 82 10.31 -29.30 -10.55
CA MET A 82 11.29 -30.20 -11.15
C MET A 82 10.98 -30.62 -12.58
N ASN A 83 9.71 -30.75 -12.99
CA ASN A 83 9.37 -31.26 -14.33
C ASN A 83 8.58 -30.28 -15.22
N GLY A 84 8.17 -29.11 -14.71
CA GLY A 84 7.42 -28.11 -15.45
C GLY A 84 5.97 -28.51 -15.76
N VAL A 85 5.41 -29.47 -15.04
CA VAL A 85 4.06 -30.02 -15.28
C VAL A 85 3.18 -29.80 -14.04
N TYR A 86 1.92 -29.43 -14.25
CA TYR A 86 0.97 -29.29 -13.17
C TYR A 86 0.83 -30.60 -12.40
N PRO A 87 0.83 -30.57 -11.06
CA PRO A 87 0.81 -31.80 -10.26
C PRO A 87 -0.41 -32.67 -10.54
N ALA A 88 -1.53 -32.05 -10.93
CA ALA A 88 -2.76 -32.74 -11.28
C ALA A 88 -2.62 -33.74 -12.43
N ARG A 89 -1.66 -33.54 -13.35
CA ARG A 89 -1.41 -34.42 -14.48
C ARG A 89 -0.63 -35.67 -14.10
N GLU A 90 0.37 -35.54 -13.22
CA GLU A 90 1.37 -36.61 -13.07
C GLU A 90 1.81 -36.95 -11.65
N PHE A 91 1.55 -36.07 -10.67
CA PHE A 91 1.97 -36.33 -9.31
C PHE A 91 1.13 -37.44 -8.68
N ASN A 92 1.77 -38.51 -8.24
CA ASN A 92 1.11 -39.62 -7.58
C ASN A 92 0.88 -39.28 -6.11
N VAL A 93 -0.30 -38.72 -5.81
CA VAL A 93 -0.72 -38.36 -4.45
C VAL A 93 -0.80 -39.54 -3.48
N ASN A 94 -0.85 -40.79 -3.95
CA ASN A 94 -0.91 -41.97 -3.08
C ASN A 94 0.49 -42.37 -2.57
N ASN A 95 1.50 -42.26 -3.44
CA ASN A 95 2.90 -42.57 -3.09
C ASN A 95 3.73 -41.33 -2.75
N TRP A 96 3.15 -40.13 -2.88
CA TRP A 96 3.80 -38.83 -2.72
C TRP A 96 5.02 -38.71 -3.64
N GLU A 97 4.85 -39.14 -4.89
CA GLU A 97 5.92 -39.47 -5.82
C GLU A 97 5.73 -38.75 -7.16
N LEU A 98 6.83 -38.24 -7.70
CA LEU A 98 6.98 -37.89 -9.10
C LEU A 98 7.70 -39.04 -9.81
N SER A 99 7.28 -39.43 -11.02
CA SER A 99 8.02 -40.45 -11.78
C SER A 99 9.39 -39.93 -12.23
N ALA A 100 10.44 -40.73 -12.04
CA ALA A 100 11.79 -40.43 -12.54
C ALA A 100 11.96 -40.66 -14.04
N ASP A 101 10.94 -41.18 -14.75
CA ASP A 101 11.02 -41.46 -16.19
C ASP A 101 11.01 -40.20 -17.07
N ARG A 102 10.57 -39.06 -16.54
CA ARG A 102 10.52 -37.79 -17.28
C ARG A 102 11.80 -36.97 -17.05
N PRO A 103 12.25 -36.20 -18.06
CA PRO A 103 13.29 -35.21 -17.85
C PRO A 103 12.88 -34.26 -16.73
N THR A 104 13.78 -34.07 -15.79
CA THR A 104 13.67 -33.06 -14.73
C THR A 104 14.69 -31.97 -14.96
N LEU A 105 14.50 -30.85 -14.26
CA LEU A 105 15.41 -29.72 -14.24
C LEU A 105 16.86 -30.18 -14.03
N THR A 106 17.12 -30.95 -12.98
CA THR A 106 18.46 -31.48 -12.68
C THR A 106 18.96 -32.48 -13.72
N SER A 107 18.11 -33.36 -14.26
CA SER A 107 18.56 -34.30 -15.30
C SER A 107 18.95 -33.59 -16.60
N MET A 108 18.20 -32.56 -16.99
CA MET A 108 18.48 -31.73 -18.16
C MET A 108 19.81 -30.97 -18.01
N PHE A 109 20.03 -30.33 -16.86
CA PHE A 109 21.29 -29.62 -16.59
C PHE A 109 22.47 -30.59 -16.53
N LYS A 110 22.31 -31.78 -15.93
CA LYS A 110 23.33 -32.82 -15.93
C LYS A 110 23.68 -33.29 -17.34
N GLU A 111 22.70 -33.50 -18.21
CA GLU A 111 22.92 -33.85 -19.62
C GLU A 111 23.67 -32.74 -20.38
N ALA A 112 23.44 -31.48 -20.03
CA ALA A 112 24.17 -30.32 -20.55
C ALA A 112 25.59 -30.15 -19.97
N GLY A 113 26.01 -31.02 -19.05
CA GLY A 113 27.36 -31.06 -18.50
C GLY A 113 27.53 -30.37 -17.14
N TYR A 114 26.45 -29.98 -16.48
CA TYR A 114 26.51 -29.40 -15.14
C TYR A 114 26.83 -30.46 -14.08
N ALA A 115 27.59 -30.06 -13.06
CA ALA A 115 27.56 -30.74 -11.77
C ALA A 115 26.22 -30.48 -11.09
N THR A 116 25.54 -31.52 -10.61
CA THR A 116 24.22 -31.35 -9.97
C THR A 116 24.23 -31.78 -8.51
N ALA A 117 23.64 -30.97 -7.65
CA ALA A 117 23.50 -31.30 -6.24
C ALA A 117 22.12 -30.95 -5.69
N HIS A 118 21.68 -31.72 -4.69
CA HIS A 118 20.49 -31.46 -3.90
C HIS A 118 20.82 -31.54 -2.42
N PHE A 119 20.64 -30.44 -1.70
CA PHE A 119 20.85 -30.38 -0.27
C PHE A 119 19.58 -29.90 0.43
N GLY A 120 19.01 -30.77 1.25
CA GLY A 120 17.85 -30.48 2.08
C GLY A 120 16.59 -31.29 1.77
N LYS A 121 15.42 -30.77 2.12
CA LYS A 121 14.13 -31.48 2.01
C LYS A 121 13.89 -31.91 0.57
N TRP A 122 13.64 -33.19 0.32
CA TRP A 122 13.32 -33.71 -1.02
C TRP A 122 11.80 -33.82 -1.21
N HIS A 123 11.15 -34.69 -0.44
CA HIS A 123 9.69 -34.78 -0.28
C HIS A 123 8.89 -35.02 -1.58
N MET A 124 9.53 -35.63 -2.58
CA MET A 124 8.91 -36.20 -3.79
C MET A 124 9.05 -37.73 -3.80
N GLY A 125 9.06 -38.33 -2.60
CA GLY A 125 9.27 -39.75 -2.37
C GLY A 125 10.17 -40.04 -1.17
N ASP A 126 9.63 -40.68 -0.13
CA ASP A 126 10.39 -41.10 1.06
C ASP A 126 10.12 -42.56 1.50
N SER A 127 9.29 -43.28 0.75
CA SER A 127 8.93 -44.67 1.02
C SER A 127 9.75 -45.67 0.21
N GLU A 128 9.84 -46.91 0.72
CA GLU A 128 10.58 -47.99 0.05
C GLU A 128 9.99 -48.26 -1.35
N GLY A 129 10.85 -48.20 -2.36
CA GLY A 129 10.46 -48.43 -3.77
C GLY A 129 10.29 -47.15 -4.60
N VAL A 130 10.33 -45.96 -3.98
CA VAL A 130 10.29 -44.68 -4.70
C VAL A 130 11.71 -44.22 -5.10
N PRO A 131 11.92 -43.66 -6.31
CA PRO A 131 13.25 -43.30 -6.80
C PRO A 131 13.99 -42.30 -5.90
N PRO A 132 15.30 -42.48 -5.64
CA PRO A 132 16.12 -41.50 -4.92
C PRO A 132 16.47 -40.29 -5.79
N PRO A 133 16.93 -39.16 -5.21
CA PRO A 133 17.32 -37.95 -5.97
C PRO A 133 18.30 -38.23 -7.12
N ALA A 134 19.15 -39.26 -6.99
CA ALA A 134 20.10 -39.66 -8.04
C ALA A 134 19.43 -40.08 -9.37
N GLU A 135 18.23 -40.66 -9.33
CA GLU A 135 17.46 -41.03 -10.53
C GLU A 135 16.87 -39.81 -11.25
N TYR A 136 16.76 -38.67 -10.57
CA TYR A 136 16.34 -37.39 -11.16
C TYR A 136 17.54 -36.57 -11.66
N GLY A 137 18.67 -37.21 -11.89
CA GLY A 137 19.86 -36.56 -12.42
C GLY A 137 20.62 -35.71 -11.40
N VAL A 138 20.59 -36.06 -10.11
CA VAL A 138 21.39 -35.40 -9.07
C VAL A 138 22.67 -36.20 -8.77
N ASP A 139 23.85 -35.58 -8.91
CA ASP A 139 25.13 -36.26 -8.65
C ASP A 139 25.45 -36.42 -7.16
N GLU A 140 25.19 -35.38 -6.35
CA GLU A 140 25.45 -35.37 -4.92
C GLU A 140 24.19 -34.94 -4.16
N ASN A 141 23.72 -35.77 -3.22
CA ASN A 141 22.52 -35.45 -2.46
C ASN A 141 22.61 -35.83 -0.99
N PHE A 142 22.04 -34.99 -0.14
CA PHE A 142 21.89 -35.22 1.29
C PHE A 142 20.72 -34.41 1.84
N GLY A 143 19.84 -35.02 2.64
CA GLY A 143 18.68 -34.28 3.13
C GLY A 143 17.71 -35.05 4.01
N THR A 144 16.44 -34.70 3.89
CA THR A 144 15.31 -35.30 4.62
C THR A 144 14.19 -35.69 3.64
N GLN A 145 13.34 -36.63 4.06
CA GLN A 145 12.19 -37.12 3.27
C GLN A 145 12.61 -37.57 1.87
N SER A 146 13.61 -38.44 1.85
CA SER A 146 14.31 -38.92 0.65
C SER A 146 14.68 -40.38 0.84
N THR A 147 14.73 -41.15 -0.24
CA THR A 147 15.29 -42.51 -0.26
C THR A 147 16.80 -42.54 -0.51
N GLY A 148 17.44 -41.36 -0.67
CA GLY A 148 18.90 -41.17 -0.77
C GLY A 148 19.62 -41.05 0.59
N PRO A 149 20.87 -40.56 0.64
CA PRO A 149 21.55 -40.26 1.89
C PRO A 149 20.78 -39.23 2.72
N VAL A 150 20.48 -39.60 3.97
CA VAL A 150 19.74 -38.79 4.93
C VAL A 150 20.43 -38.81 6.28
N TRP A 151 19.96 -37.95 7.19
CA TRP A 151 20.37 -37.93 8.58
C TRP A 151 20.07 -39.27 9.27
N THR A 152 20.95 -39.69 10.18
CA THR A 152 20.73 -40.87 11.02
C THR A 152 19.69 -40.60 12.11
N ASP A 153 19.05 -41.65 12.63
CA ASP A 153 18.10 -41.51 13.75
C ASP A 153 18.72 -40.85 14.99
N GLU A 154 20.03 -41.07 15.22
CA GLU A 154 20.77 -40.44 16.33
C GLU A 154 20.92 -38.93 16.12
N GLU A 155 21.29 -38.50 14.91
CA GLU A 155 21.40 -37.08 14.54
C GLU A 155 20.05 -36.37 14.58
N MET A 156 18.99 -37.02 14.07
CA MET A 156 17.63 -36.46 14.09
C MET A 156 17.05 -36.32 15.50
N ALA A 157 17.54 -37.13 16.45
CA ALA A 157 17.16 -37.06 17.85
C ALA A 157 17.90 -35.96 18.63
N GLU A 158 18.91 -35.31 18.05
CA GLU A 158 19.60 -34.20 18.67
C GLU A 158 18.68 -32.99 18.91
N SER A 159 18.91 -32.28 20.01
CA SER A 159 18.14 -31.07 20.32
C SER A 159 18.40 -29.99 19.27
N HIS A 160 17.32 -29.36 18.80
CA HIS A 160 17.34 -28.36 17.74
C HIS A 160 17.93 -28.86 16.40
N HIS A 161 17.84 -30.17 16.11
CA HIS A 161 18.33 -30.73 14.85
C HIS A 161 17.77 -29.98 13.64
N ARG A 162 16.44 -29.79 13.58
CA ARG A 162 15.75 -29.14 12.46
C ARG A 162 16.25 -27.74 12.20
N GLU A 163 16.45 -26.96 13.26
CA GLU A 163 16.83 -25.54 13.19
C GLU A 163 18.32 -25.34 12.88
N ARG A 164 19.09 -26.43 12.89
CA ARG A 164 20.49 -26.47 12.46
C ARG A 164 20.68 -27.07 11.06
N THR A 165 19.62 -27.58 10.44
CA THR A 165 19.73 -28.23 9.14
C THR A 165 20.14 -27.26 8.03
N ALA A 166 19.63 -26.01 8.04
CA ALA A 166 19.99 -24.99 7.05
C ALA A 166 21.50 -24.75 6.98
N ALA A 167 22.16 -24.61 8.13
CA ALA A 167 23.61 -24.42 8.20
C ALA A 167 24.37 -25.60 7.57
N ARG A 168 23.91 -26.84 7.83
CA ARG A 168 24.51 -28.03 7.22
C ARG A 168 24.32 -28.07 5.70
N TYR A 169 23.14 -27.73 5.20
CA TYR A 169 22.88 -27.73 3.76
C TYR A 169 23.67 -26.64 3.03
N VAL A 170 23.86 -25.48 3.67
CA VAL A 170 24.73 -24.42 3.15
C VAL A 170 26.21 -24.84 3.21
N ASP A 171 26.67 -25.54 4.26
CA ASP A 171 28.04 -26.10 4.29
C ASP A 171 28.30 -27.02 3.10
N LEU A 172 27.36 -27.93 2.82
CA LEU A 172 27.45 -28.86 1.70
C LEU A 172 27.42 -28.12 0.36
N SER A 173 26.60 -27.08 0.24
CA SER A 173 26.52 -26.24 -0.96
C SER A 173 27.84 -25.50 -1.20
N ILE A 174 28.43 -24.90 -0.16
CA ILE A 174 29.72 -24.19 -0.22
C ILE A 174 30.85 -25.15 -0.59
N ASP A 175 30.90 -26.33 0.05
CA ASP A 175 31.89 -27.36 -0.28
C ASP A 175 31.74 -27.84 -1.73
N PHE A 176 30.51 -28.09 -2.18
CA PHE A 176 30.22 -28.51 -3.55
C PHE A 176 30.68 -27.47 -4.56
N MET A 177 30.23 -26.20 -4.45
CA MET A 177 30.64 -25.16 -5.39
C MET A 177 32.16 -24.89 -5.33
N THR A 178 32.80 -25.03 -4.16
CA THR A 178 34.26 -24.91 -4.04
C THR A 178 34.97 -26.00 -4.84
N ARG A 179 34.51 -27.26 -4.71
CA ARG A 179 35.06 -28.39 -5.47
C ARG A 179 34.75 -28.32 -6.96
N LYS A 180 33.63 -27.69 -7.33
CA LYS A 180 33.11 -27.63 -8.70
C LYS A 180 33.37 -26.31 -9.41
N LYS A 181 34.02 -25.33 -8.79
CA LYS A 181 34.25 -23.96 -9.33
C LYS A 181 34.79 -23.86 -10.76
N ASP A 182 35.46 -24.90 -11.27
CA ASP A 182 36.04 -24.94 -12.62
C ASP A 182 35.12 -25.63 -13.65
N GLN A 183 33.87 -25.96 -13.28
CA GLN A 183 32.81 -26.50 -14.14
C GLN A 183 31.45 -25.86 -13.76
N PRO A 184 30.50 -25.70 -14.69
CA PRO A 184 29.17 -25.19 -14.33
C PRO A 184 28.48 -26.15 -13.35
N PHE A 185 27.74 -25.59 -12.39
CA PHE A 185 27.01 -26.36 -11.40
C PHE A 185 25.58 -25.87 -11.19
N PHE A 186 24.72 -26.79 -10.77
CA PHE A 186 23.33 -26.57 -10.41
C PHE A 186 23.12 -27.12 -9.00
N ILE A 187 22.69 -26.28 -8.06
CA ILE A 187 22.42 -26.66 -6.68
C ILE A 187 20.94 -26.40 -6.38
N ASN A 188 20.20 -27.45 -6.04
CA ASN A 188 18.96 -27.33 -5.26
C ASN A 188 19.32 -27.21 -3.78
N LEU A 189 19.11 -26.04 -3.20
CA LEU A 189 19.23 -25.78 -1.76
C LEU A 189 17.83 -25.63 -1.17
N TRP A 190 17.25 -26.75 -0.74
CA TRP A 190 15.86 -26.81 -0.30
C TRP A 190 15.79 -26.93 1.22
N VAL A 191 15.76 -25.80 1.91
CA VAL A 191 15.82 -25.76 3.38
C VAL A 191 14.49 -26.17 4.00
N HIS A 192 14.52 -26.59 5.26
CA HIS A 192 13.32 -27.05 5.98
C HIS A 192 12.53 -25.91 6.63
N ASN A 193 13.16 -24.78 6.83
CA ASN A 193 12.58 -23.60 7.46
C ASN A 193 11.61 -22.91 6.47
N THR A 194 10.43 -22.45 6.89
CA THR A 194 9.89 -22.33 8.27
C THR A 194 8.86 -23.40 8.63
N HIS A 195 8.99 -24.63 8.10
CA HIS A 195 7.98 -25.68 8.30
C HIS A 195 7.83 -26.07 9.77
N ALA A 196 6.58 -26.19 10.22
CA ALA A 196 6.26 -26.55 11.60
C ALA A 196 6.83 -27.94 11.99
N ILE A 197 7.27 -28.18 13.23
CA ILE A 197 7.37 -27.26 14.37
C ILE A 197 8.72 -26.50 14.32
N VAL A 198 8.67 -25.18 14.48
CA VAL A 198 9.81 -24.24 14.56
C VAL A 198 10.31 -24.11 16.02
N ASN A 199 11.47 -24.65 16.34
CA ASN A 199 11.99 -24.64 17.71
C ASN A 199 13.44 -24.10 17.73
N PRO A 200 13.63 -22.78 17.52
CA PRO A 200 14.96 -22.19 17.42
C PRO A 200 15.78 -22.42 18.69
N THR A 201 17.10 -22.43 18.53
CA THR A 201 18.03 -22.50 19.66
C THR A 201 17.94 -21.24 20.52
N ASP A 202 18.38 -21.32 21.78
CA ASP A 202 18.42 -20.14 22.67
C ASP A 202 19.19 -18.96 22.06
N GLU A 203 20.24 -19.23 21.28
CA GLU A 203 21.02 -18.21 20.57
C GLU A 203 20.22 -17.54 19.44
N GLN A 204 19.45 -18.32 18.67
CA GLN A 204 18.58 -17.79 17.62
C GLN A 204 17.43 -16.97 18.21
N LEU A 205 16.85 -17.42 19.33
CA LEU A 205 15.79 -16.70 20.04
C LEU A 205 16.27 -15.38 20.65
N ALA A 206 17.51 -15.34 21.15
CA ALA A 206 18.06 -14.17 21.83
C ALA A 206 18.04 -12.89 20.99
N VAL A 207 18.09 -13.01 19.66
CA VAL A 207 17.95 -11.88 18.70
C VAL A 207 16.63 -11.13 18.90
N TYR A 208 15.60 -11.83 19.39
CA TYR A 208 14.25 -11.32 19.57
C TYR A 208 13.79 -11.30 21.04
N ASP A 209 14.72 -11.31 22.01
CA ASP A 209 14.39 -11.32 23.45
C ASP A 209 13.59 -10.08 23.89
N ASP A 210 13.81 -8.95 23.23
CA ASP A 210 13.12 -7.69 23.52
C ASP A 210 11.85 -7.49 22.67
N LEU A 211 11.62 -8.32 21.64
CA LEU A 211 10.49 -8.17 20.72
C LEU A 211 9.16 -8.32 21.46
N GLN A 212 8.34 -7.28 21.49
CA GLN A 212 6.94 -7.38 21.90
C GLN A 212 6.07 -7.26 20.66
N VAL A 213 5.13 -8.19 20.49
CA VAL A 213 4.22 -8.17 19.35
C VAL A 213 2.98 -7.38 19.69
N SER A 214 2.71 -6.39 18.86
CA SER A 214 1.40 -5.78 18.72
C SER A 214 0.75 -6.36 17.47
N ILE A 215 -0.47 -6.89 17.60
CA ILE A 215 -1.22 -7.38 16.43
C ILE A 215 -1.47 -6.23 15.45
N ASP A 216 -1.61 -5.00 15.95
CA ASP A 216 -1.83 -3.80 15.14
C ASP A 216 -0.65 -3.41 14.25
N ASP A 217 0.54 -3.98 14.46
CA ASP A 217 1.69 -3.72 13.60
C ASP A 217 1.58 -4.43 12.23
N PHE A 218 0.62 -5.35 12.07
CA PHE A 218 0.30 -5.97 10.78
C PHE A 218 -0.80 -5.19 10.06
N GLU A 219 -0.53 -4.73 8.84
CA GLU A 219 -1.50 -3.97 8.04
C GLU A 219 -2.67 -4.83 7.53
N ASP A 220 -2.42 -6.11 7.26
CA ASP A 220 -3.41 -7.01 6.65
C ASP A 220 -4.46 -7.51 7.66
N PRO A 221 -5.77 -7.25 7.42
CA PRO A 221 -6.83 -7.69 8.34
C PRO A 221 -6.91 -9.20 8.53
N LEU A 222 -6.64 -9.98 7.48
CA LEU A 222 -6.67 -11.45 7.53
C LEU A 222 -5.55 -12.02 8.41
N GLN A 223 -4.38 -11.37 8.40
CA GLN A 223 -3.27 -11.75 9.27
C GLN A 223 -3.55 -11.34 10.72
N ARG A 224 -4.08 -10.14 10.96
CA ARG A 224 -4.48 -9.69 12.30
C ARG A 224 -5.48 -10.63 12.95
N ASP A 225 -6.54 -10.95 12.22
CA ASP A 225 -7.59 -11.87 12.65
C ASP A 225 -7.02 -13.28 12.96
N PHE A 226 -6.02 -13.75 12.19
CA PHE A 226 -5.32 -14.98 12.53
C PHE A 226 -4.49 -14.85 13.82
N LEU A 227 -3.75 -13.75 14.01
CA LEU A 227 -2.93 -13.52 15.21
C LEU A 227 -3.77 -13.31 16.47
N GLU A 228 -4.97 -12.72 16.36
CA GLU A 228 -5.95 -12.60 17.45
C GLU A 228 -6.38 -13.99 17.93
N PHE A 229 -6.75 -14.86 17.00
CA PHE A 229 -7.06 -16.25 17.31
C PHE A 229 -5.88 -16.97 17.99
N ILE A 230 -4.64 -16.71 17.55
CA ILE A 230 -3.44 -17.25 18.22
C ILE A 230 -3.28 -16.67 19.64
N ALA A 231 -3.59 -15.40 19.86
CA ALA A 231 -3.53 -14.76 21.17
C ALA A 231 -4.61 -15.26 22.14
N GLU A 232 -5.79 -15.66 21.65
CA GLU A 232 -6.84 -16.28 22.47
C GLU A 232 -6.44 -17.67 22.98
N HIS A 233 -5.68 -18.40 22.17
CA HIS A 233 -5.32 -19.79 22.45
C HIS A 233 -3.84 -19.99 22.80
N GLY A 234 -3.07 -18.90 22.95
CA GLY A 234 -1.65 -18.95 23.29
C GLY A 234 -0.96 -17.59 23.44
N ASN A 235 0.37 -17.55 23.35
CA ASN A 235 1.20 -16.35 23.40
C ASN A 235 1.76 -15.95 22.01
N VAL A 236 1.14 -14.96 21.38
CA VAL A 236 1.51 -14.42 20.05
C VAL A 236 2.94 -13.85 20.01
N THR A 237 3.42 -13.24 21.08
CA THR A 237 4.80 -12.73 21.15
C THR A 237 5.82 -13.85 21.08
N ASN A 238 5.64 -14.92 21.86
CA ASN A 238 6.54 -16.07 21.84
C ASN A 238 6.53 -16.79 20.49
N ALA A 239 5.33 -16.91 19.89
CA ALA A 239 5.14 -17.42 18.55
C ALA A 239 5.98 -16.65 17.51
N MET A 240 5.82 -15.33 17.50
CA MET A 240 6.49 -14.46 16.54
C MET A 240 8.00 -14.42 16.73
N ARG A 241 8.48 -14.41 17.98
CA ARG A 241 9.92 -14.51 18.29
C ARG A 241 10.51 -15.78 17.71
N ALA A 242 9.83 -16.92 17.90
CA ALA A 242 10.29 -18.20 17.35
C ALA A 242 10.28 -18.19 15.82
N PHE A 243 9.20 -17.68 15.21
CA PHE A 243 9.09 -17.57 13.76
C PHE A 243 10.17 -16.66 13.16
N CYS A 244 10.33 -15.44 13.68
CA CYS A 244 11.33 -14.49 13.21
C CYS A 244 12.76 -15.03 13.39
N ALA A 245 13.05 -15.69 14.52
CA ALA A 245 14.33 -16.34 14.76
C ALA A 245 14.65 -17.43 13.72
N ASP A 246 13.64 -18.18 13.29
CA ASP A 246 13.79 -19.23 12.27
C ASP A 246 14.07 -18.66 10.88
N VAL A 247 13.31 -17.63 10.47
CA VAL A 247 13.56 -16.91 9.20
C VAL A 247 14.95 -16.26 9.21
N THR A 248 15.33 -15.61 10.32
CA THR A 248 16.64 -14.93 10.46
C THR A 248 17.79 -15.92 10.42
N ALA A 249 17.60 -17.14 10.93
CA ALA A 249 18.61 -18.20 10.85
C ALA A 249 18.86 -18.62 9.40
N VAL A 250 17.80 -18.75 8.59
CA VAL A 250 17.94 -19.02 7.15
C VAL A 250 18.60 -17.84 6.44
N ASP A 251 18.17 -16.62 6.72
CA ASP A 251 18.76 -15.41 6.16
C ASP A 251 20.28 -15.35 6.41
N THR A 252 20.71 -15.65 7.64
CA THR A 252 22.12 -15.68 8.02
C THR A 252 22.91 -16.70 7.19
N GLU A 253 22.36 -17.90 6.99
CA GLU A 253 23.00 -18.94 6.19
C GLU A 253 23.02 -18.59 4.68
N ILE A 254 21.98 -17.93 4.16
CA ILE A 254 21.97 -17.39 2.80
C ILE A 254 23.04 -16.29 2.66
N GLY A 255 23.20 -15.42 3.66
CA GLY A 255 24.28 -14.44 3.72
C GLY A 255 25.67 -15.07 3.62
N ARG A 256 25.88 -16.20 4.32
CA ARG A 256 27.10 -16.98 4.25
C ARG A 256 27.32 -17.64 2.88
N LEU A 257 26.27 -18.16 2.27
CA LEU A 257 26.30 -18.72 0.92
C LEU A 257 26.71 -17.66 -0.10
N LEU A 258 26.04 -16.50 -0.11
CA LEU A 258 26.32 -15.40 -1.04
C LEU A 258 27.74 -14.83 -0.83
N SER A 259 28.17 -14.67 0.42
CA SER A 259 29.54 -14.23 0.73
C SER A 259 30.59 -15.22 0.24
N SER A 260 30.29 -16.53 0.31
CA SER A 260 31.19 -17.58 -0.20
C SER A 260 31.24 -17.58 -1.73
N LEU A 261 30.11 -17.33 -2.40
CA LEU A 261 30.04 -17.19 -3.85
C LEU A 261 30.91 -16.02 -4.34
N ALA A 262 30.83 -14.87 -3.68
CA ALA A 262 31.67 -13.70 -3.93
C ALA A 262 33.16 -14.00 -3.67
N ALA A 263 33.48 -14.64 -2.54
CA ALA A 263 34.86 -14.98 -2.18
C ALA A 263 35.52 -15.97 -3.15
N LEU A 264 34.73 -16.84 -3.79
CA LEU A 264 35.17 -17.77 -4.84
C LEU A 264 35.28 -17.11 -6.23
N GLY A 265 34.82 -15.87 -6.38
CA GLY A 265 34.79 -15.16 -7.67
C GLY A 265 33.77 -15.74 -8.66
N LEU A 266 32.69 -16.34 -8.14
CA LEU A 266 31.65 -17.00 -8.95
C LEU A 266 30.38 -16.14 -9.10
N GLU A 267 30.31 -15.03 -8.37
CA GLU A 267 29.12 -14.18 -8.23
C GLU A 267 28.56 -13.67 -9.56
N ASP A 268 29.40 -13.10 -10.41
CA ASP A 268 28.97 -12.51 -11.70
C ASP A 268 28.43 -13.55 -12.70
N ASN A 269 28.78 -14.83 -12.51
CA ASN A 269 28.39 -15.93 -13.39
C ASN A 269 27.50 -16.96 -12.67
N THR A 270 26.65 -16.51 -11.74
CA THR A 270 25.73 -17.39 -11.03
C THR A 270 24.33 -16.78 -10.97
N ILE A 271 23.34 -17.54 -11.42
CA ILE A 271 21.92 -17.27 -11.24
C ILE A 271 21.52 -17.78 -9.86
N VAL A 272 21.00 -16.91 -9.01
CA VAL A 272 20.44 -17.28 -7.71
C VAL A 272 18.93 -17.05 -7.77
N VAL A 273 18.16 -18.12 -7.58
CA VAL A 273 16.69 -18.08 -7.50
C VAL A 273 16.30 -18.35 -6.04
N PHE A 274 15.40 -17.54 -5.49
CA PHE A 274 14.84 -17.73 -4.15
C PHE A 274 13.32 -17.72 -4.22
N THR A 275 12.68 -18.75 -3.65
CA THR A 275 11.21 -18.80 -3.50
C THR A 275 10.78 -19.76 -2.39
N SER A 276 9.47 -19.97 -2.24
CA SER A 276 8.88 -20.98 -1.35
C SER A 276 8.04 -22.00 -2.10
N ASP A 277 7.85 -23.19 -1.51
CA ASP A 277 7.04 -24.24 -2.14
C ASP A 277 5.53 -24.02 -2.01
N ASN A 278 5.05 -23.22 -1.07
CA ASN A 278 3.64 -22.85 -0.90
C ASN A 278 3.49 -21.72 0.15
N GLY A 279 2.27 -21.22 0.31
CA GLY A 279 1.93 -20.25 1.36
C GLY A 279 2.15 -20.77 2.79
N PRO A 280 1.97 -19.92 3.81
CA PRO A 280 2.48 -20.20 5.15
C PRO A 280 1.69 -21.28 5.89
N ALA A 281 2.34 -22.06 6.74
CA ALA A 281 1.70 -22.98 7.69
C ALA A 281 1.05 -22.20 8.85
N PRO A 282 -0.05 -22.67 9.48
CA PRO A 282 -0.67 -23.99 9.36
C PRO A 282 -1.62 -24.13 8.17
N TYR A 283 -2.00 -25.39 7.91
CA TYR A 283 -3.13 -25.77 7.06
C TYR A 283 -4.43 -25.15 7.58
N LEU A 284 -4.95 -24.13 6.89
CA LEU A 284 -6.16 -23.42 7.32
C LEU A 284 -6.87 -22.73 6.18
N LYS A 285 -8.21 -22.76 6.25
CA LYS A 285 -9.10 -21.89 5.50
C LYS A 285 -9.79 -20.93 6.45
N VAL A 286 -10.20 -19.76 5.95
CA VAL A 286 -11.06 -18.82 6.68
C VAL A 286 -12.33 -19.55 7.14
N GLY A 287 -12.61 -19.46 8.44
CA GLY A 287 -13.75 -20.13 9.08
C GLY A 287 -13.51 -21.56 9.59
N GLU A 288 -12.33 -22.15 9.35
CA GLU A 288 -11.98 -23.51 9.82
C GLU A 288 -10.96 -23.49 10.99
N ARG A 289 -10.82 -22.36 11.70
CA ARG A 289 -9.77 -22.14 12.73
C ARG A 289 -9.92 -23.00 13.98
N ASP A 290 -11.14 -23.36 14.35
CA ASP A 290 -11.42 -24.24 15.49
C ASP A 290 -10.74 -25.62 15.36
N LEU A 291 -10.41 -26.04 14.13
CA LEU A 291 -9.67 -27.28 13.86
C LEU A 291 -8.23 -27.26 14.39
N LEU A 292 -7.70 -26.08 14.74
CA LEU A 292 -6.37 -25.94 15.34
C LEU A 292 -6.39 -26.07 16.86
N ILE A 293 -7.53 -25.87 17.51
CA ILE A 293 -7.63 -25.90 18.99
C ILE A 293 -7.09 -27.22 19.54
N PRO A 294 -7.47 -28.41 19.03
CA PRO A 294 -6.92 -29.69 19.50
C PRO A 294 -5.41 -29.83 19.24
N ARG A 295 -4.91 -29.18 18.18
CA ARG A 295 -3.49 -29.16 17.83
C ARG A 295 -2.70 -28.33 18.86
N PHE A 296 -3.19 -27.15 19.25
CA PHE A 296 -2.62 -26.36 20.35
C PHE A 296 -2.66 -27.08 21.69
N GLU A 297 -3.77 -27.75 22.02
CA GLU A 297 -3.89 -28.52 23.26
C GLU A 297 -2.89 -29.69 23.32
N LYS A 298 -2.68 -30.38 22.20
CA LYS A 298 -1.78 -31.55 22.11
C LYS A 298 -0.31 -31.15 22.05
N SER A 299 0.02 -30.04 21.39
CA SER A 299 1.36 -29.49 21.33
C SER A 299 1.27 -27.96 21.34
N PRO A 300 1.33 -27.33 22.53
CA PRO A 300 1.29 -25.87 22.67
C PRO A 300 2.55 -25.20 22.08
N LYS A 301 3.43 -25.96 21.42
CA LYS A 301 4.55 -25.46 20.60
C LYS A 301 4.15 -25.19 19.14
N LEU A 302 2.93 -25.49 18.70
CA LEU A 302 2.40 -25.14 17.37
C LEU A 302 2.14 -23.63 17.18
N MET A 303 2.40 -22.84 18.22
CA MET A 303 2.32 -21.39 18.22
C MET A 303 3.21 -20.70 17.20
N ASN A 304 4.30 -21.33 16.77
CA ASN A 304 5.32 -20.79 15.87
C ASN A 304 4.97 -20.81 14.37
N SER A 305 3.74 -21.14 14.00
CA SER A 305 3.25 -21.12 12.61
C SER A 305 2.47 -19.83 12.35
N VAL A 306 3.09 -18.68 12.61
CA VAL A 306 2.45 -17.36 12.51
C VAL A 306 2.76 -16.62 11.22
N GLY A 307 3.31 -17.32 10.21
CA GLY A 307 3.67 -16.69 8.94
C GLY A 307 2.51 -15.93 8.30
N SER A 308 2.81 -14.89 7.54
CA SER A 308 1.87 -14.01 6.89
C SER A 308 1.72 -14.40 5.42
N ALA A 309 0.46 -14.57 5.02
CA ALA A 309 0.11 -14.65 3.60
C ALA A 309 0.01 -13.25 2.96
N GLY A 310 0.34 -12.17 3.69
CA GLY A 310 0.08 -10.80 3.24
C GLY A 310 -1.42 -10.53 3.10
N PRO A 311 -1.86 -9.82 2.04
CA PRO A 311 -3.26 -9.49 1.82
C PRO A 311 -4.11 -10.68 1.33
N TYR A 312 -3.48 -11.81 1.03
CA TYR A 312 -4.11 -12.92 0.33
C TYR A 312 -4.89 -13.84 1.28
N ARG A 313 -5.97 -14.42 0.74
CA ARG A 313 -6.88 -15.26 1.51
C ARG A 313 -6.38 -16.69 1.71
N ASP A 314 -6.74 -17.22 2.87
CA ASP A 314 -6.35 -18.55 3.35
C ASP A 314 -4.83 -18.73 3.41
N ARG A 315 -4.38 -19.96 3.63
CA ARG A 315 -2.99 -20.31 3.92
C ARG A 315 -2.67 -21.66 3.28
N LYS A 316 -1.56 -22.31 3.68
CA LYS A 316 -1.13 -23.62 3.16
C LYS A 316 -2.30 -24.57 2.88
N SER A 317 -2.26 -25.17 1.70
CA SER A 317 -3.24 -26.09 1.11
C SER A 317 -4.54 -25.46 0.63
N SER A 318 -4.66 -24.14 0.59
CA SER A 318 -5.74 -23.47 -0.13
C SER A 318 -5.34 -23.19 -1.58
N LEU A 319 -6.29 -23.28 -2.52
CA LEU A 319 -6.08 -22.75 -3.88
C LEU A 319 -6.36 -21.23 -3.94
N HIS A 320 -6.78 -20.61 -2.85
CA HIS A 320 -6.75 -19.15 -2.71
C HIS A 320 -5.30 -18.66 -2.63
N ASP A 321 -5.06 -17.40 -2.99
CA ASP A 321 -3.71 -16.86 -3.20
C ASP A 321 -2.85 -16.97 -1.94
N GLY A 322 -3.43 -16.96 -0.72
CA GLY A 322 -2.63 -17.14 0.49
C GLY A 322 -2.06 -18.55 0.67
N GLY A 323 -2.53 -19.53 -0.11
CA GLY A 323 -1.96 -20.89 -0.14
C GLY A 323 -0.96 -21.15 -1.27
N ILE A 324 -0.98 -20.35 -2.35
CA ILE A 324 -0.19 -20.60 -3.57
C ILE A 324 0.66 -19.41 -4.01
N HIS A 325 0.37 -18.18 -3.61
CA HIS A 325 1.19 -17.01 -3.92
C HIS A 325 2.39 -16.97 -2.97
N VAL A 326 3.59 -16.79 -3.54
CA VAL A 326 4.87 -16.99 -2.84
C VAL A 326 5.86 -15.89 -3.21
N PRO A 327 6.80 -15.51 -2.32
CA PRO A 327 7.85 -14.57 -2.70
C PRO A 327 8.75 -15.20 -3.76
N PHE A 328 9.19 -14.40 -4.74
CA PHE A 328 10.06 -14.88 -5.81
C PHE A 328 11.09 -13.83 -6.20
N PHE A 329 12.37 -14.16 -6.00
CA PHE A 329 13.50 -13.31 -6.34
C PHE A 329 14.47 -14.05 -7.25
N VAL A 330 14.99 -13.34 -8.25
CA VAL A 330 16.05 -13.86 -9.10
C VAL A 330 17.16 -12.83 -9.29
N ARG A 331 18.41 -13.26 -9.09
CA ARG A 331 19.60 -12.40 -9.22
C ARG A 331 20.61 -13.03 -10.16
N TRP A 332 21.05 -12.26 -11.14
CA TRP A 332 22.21 -12.57 -11.98
C TRP A 332 22.94 -11.27 -12.33
N PRO A 333 24.05 -10.94 -11.62
CA PRO A 333 24.70 -9.64 -11.75
C PRO A 333 25.09 -9.28 -13.19
N GLY A 334 24.69 -8.07 -13.62
CA GLY A 334 24.97 -7.56 -14.96
C GLY A 334 24.17 -8.21 -16.10
N LYS A 335 23.21 -9.10 -15.80
CA LYS A 335 22.36 -9.79 -16.79
C LYS A 335 20.87 -9.61 -16.50
N ILE A 336 20.45 -9.85 -15.27
CA ILE A 336 19.08 -9.61 -14.80
C ILE A 336 19.04 -8.21 -14.16
N PRO A 337 18.18 -7.28 -14.62
CA PRO A 337 18.08 -5.96 -14.03
C PRO A 337 17.48 -6.03 -12.63
N SER A 338 17.97 -5.17 -11.74
CA SER A 338 17.39 -5.02 -10.41
C SER A 338 16.07 -4.25 -10.48
N GLY A 339 15.06 -4.67 -9.71
CA GLY A 339 13.79 -3.94 -9.62
C GLY A 339 12.60 -4.84 -9.34
N ILE A 340 11.41 -4.29 -9.55
CA ILE A 340 10.13 -4.97 -9.34
C ILE A 340 9.45 -5.13 -10.69
N ASP A 341 9.01 -6.35 -11.00
CA ASP A 341 8.07 -6.64 -12.08
C ASP A 341 6.72 -7.06 -11.48
N SER A 342 5.76 -6.15 -11.62
CA SER A 342 4.38 -6.30 -11.14
C SER A 342 3.43 -6.78 -12.23
N SER A 343 3.92 -7.15 -13.41
CA SER A 343 3.09 -7.46 -14.59
C SER A 343 3.22 -8.91 -15.05
N THR A 344 4.41 -9.50 -14.97
CA THR A 344 4.63 -10.90 -15.38
C THR A 344 4.04 -11.85 -14.35
N VAL A 345 3.06 -12.66 -14.76
CA VAL A 345 2.49 -13.75 -13.95
C VAL A 345 3.34 -15.01 -14.11
N PHE A 346 3.97 -15.45 -13.03
CA PHE A 346 4.88 -16.60 -13.01
C PHE A 346 4.31 -17.74 -12.15
N CYS A 347 4.45 -18.99 -12.59
CA CYS A 347 4.10 -20.16 -11.80
C CYS A 347 5.27 -21.14 -11.71
N GLY A 348 5.32 -21.98 -10.66
CA GLY A 348 6.37 -22.97 -10.48
C GLY A 348 6.61 -23.91 -11.67
N VAL A 349 5.59 -24.15 -12.51
CA VAL A 349 5.75 -24.91 -13.78
C VAL A 349 6.63 -24.18 -14.80
N ASP A 350 6.71 -22.86 -14.75
CA ASP A 350 7.47 -22.00 -15.67
C ASP A 350 8.98 -22.00 -15.36
N LEU A 351 9.39 -22.48 -14.18
CA LEU A 351 10.79 -22.47 -13.76
C LEU A 351 11.70 -23.28 -14.70
N LEU A 352 11.25 -24.48 -15.09
CA LEU A 352 12.02 -25.36 -15.96
C LEU A 352 12.27 -24.77 -17.35
N PRO A 353 11.22 -24.35 -18.11
CA PRO A 353 11.44 -23.76 -19.42
C PRO A 353 12.19 -22.43 -19.36
N THR A 354 11.96 -21.62 -18.31
CA THR A 354 12.67 -20.34 -18.13
C THR A 354 14.17 -20.53 -17.90
N LEU A 355 14.58 -21.45 -17.02
CA LEU A 355 16.00 -21.74 -16.80
C LEU A 355 16.66 -22.41 -18.02
N ALA A 356 15.92 -23.24 -18.76
CA ALA A 356 16.40 -23.79 -20.04
C ALA A 356 16.62 -22.67 -21.07
N GLY A 357 15.71 -21.69 -21.16
CA GLY A 357 15.82 -20.54 -22.08
C GLY A 357 17.02 -19.64 -21.79
N LEU A 358 17.52 -19.61 -20.55
CA LEU A 358 18.68 -18.80 -20.13
C LEU A 358 20.03 -19.48 -20.39
N VAL A 359 20.06 -20.78 -20.71
CA VAL A 359 21.30 -21.55 -20.80
C VAL A 359 21.43 -22.25 -22.15
N ASP A 360 22.44 -21.83 -22.92
CA ASP A 360 22.78 -22.45 -24.20
C ASP A 360 22.99 -23.96 -24.07
N GLY A 361 22.24 -24.74 -24.86
CA GLY A 361 22.37 -26.21 -24.93
C GLY A 361 21.46 -26.98 -23.97
N VAL A 362 20.64 -26.29 -23.16
CA VAL A 362 19.55 -26.89 -22.39
C VAL A 362 18.24 -26.64 -23.14
N ALA A 363 17.49 -27.70 -23.46
CA ALA A 363 16.22 -27.57 -24.17
C ALA A 363 15.08 -28.10 -23.30
N ALA A 364 14.03 -27.30 -23.12
CA ALA A 364 12.82 -27.73 -22.43
C ALA A 364 12.11 -28.86 -23.20
N PRO A 365 11.53 -29.86 -22.51
CA PRO A 365 10.70 -30.87 -23.15
C PRO A 365 9.45 -30.24 -23.80
N GLU A 366 8.94 -30.82 -24.88
CA GLU A 366 7.76 -30.30 -25.59
C GLU A 366 6.43 -30.52 -24.82
N ASP A 367 6.38 -31.51 -23.92
CA ASP A 367 5.18 -31.87 -23.14
C ASP A 367 5.31 -31.37 -21.70
N ILE A 368 5.27 -30.05 -21.52
CA ILE A 368 5.24 -29.35 -20.23
C ILE A 368 4.09 -28.33 -20.22
N ASP A 369 3.67 -27.90 -19.04
CA ASP A 369 2.63 -26.86 -18.89
C ASP A 369 3.21 -25.46 -18.74
N GLY A 370 4.50 -25.36 -18.36
CA GLY A 370 5.17 -24.09 -18.16
C GLY A 370 5.53 -23.36 -19.46
N GLU A 371 5.62 -22.03 -19.37
CA GLU A 371 6.06 -21.14 -20.43
C GLU A 371 7.50 -20.62 -20.16
N ASP A 372 8.27 -20.39 -21.22
CA ASP A 372 9.56 -19.73 -21.11
C ASP A 372 9.36 -18.22 -20.89
N LEU A 373 9.67 -17.77 -19.67
CA LEU A 373 9.58 -16.39 -19.22
C LEU A 373 10.98 -15.76 -19.03
N SER A 374 11.99 -16.29 -19.70
CA SER A 374 13.37 -15.79 -19.61
C SER A 374 13.51 -14.33 -20.06
N ALA A 375 12.69 -13.84 -20.99
CA ALA A 375 12.74 -12.44 -21.40
C ALA A 375 12.25 -11.50 -20.28
N ALA A 376 11.26 -11.92 -19.49
CA ALA A 376 10.83 -11.19 -18.29
C ALA A 376 11.97 -11.05 -17.29
N TRP A 377 12.68 -12.14 -17.01
CA TRP A 377 13.84 -12.11 -16.11
C TRP A 377 14.97 -11.22 -16.66
N LEU A 378 15.11 -11.10 -17.98
CA LEU A 378 16.09 -10.24 -18.63
C LEU A 378 15.61 -8.78 -18.82
N GLY A 379 14.49 -8.39 -18.19
CA GLY A 379 14.01 -7.00 -18.14
C GLY A 379 12.96 -6.63 -19.19
N SER A 380 12.35 -7.61 -19.85
CA SER A 380 11.27 -7.40 -20.82
C SER A 380 10.02 -8.15 -20.34
N PRO A 381 9.12 -7.50 -19.57
CA PRO A 381 7.94 -8.16 -19.04
C PRO A 381 7.15 -8.93 -20.10
N GLN A 382 6.65 -10.11 -19.74
CA GLN A 382 5.93 -11.01 -20.65
C GLN A 382 4.54 -11.30 -20.12
N GLU A 383 3.54 -11.10 -20.99
CA GLU A 383 2.22 -11.67 -20.79
C GLU A 383 2.25 -13.16 -21.10
N ARG A 384 1.62 -13.97 -20.25
CA ARG A 384 1.42 -15.40 -20.50
C ARG A 384 0.43 -15.61 -21.64
N ALA A 385 0.69 -16.63 -22.46
CA ALA A 385 -0.22 -17.00 -23.54
C ALA A 385 -1.36 -17.90 -23.06
N THR A 386 -1.17 -18.63 -21.95
CA THR A 386 -2.13 -19.59 -21.43
C THR A 386 -2.50 -19.32 -19.97
N PRO A 387 -3.75 -19.61 -19.56
CA PRO A 387 -4.14 -19.54 -18.15
C PRO A 387 -3.32 -20.49 -17.28
N LEU A 388 -3.21 -20.16 -16.00
CA LEU A 388 -2.68 -21.04 -14.98
C LEU A 388 -3.79 -21.93 -14.41
N PHE A 389 -3.43 -23.14 -13.98
CA PHE A 389 -4.37 -24.14 -13.44
C PHE A 389 -3.88 -24.78 -12.14
N TRP A 390 -4.82 -25.12 -11.25
CA TRP A 390 -4.56 -25.87 -10.02
C TRP A 390 -5.67 -26.90 -9.76
N CYS A 391 -5.30 -28.13 -9.41
CA CYS A 391 -6.20 -29.19 -8.95
C CYS A 391 -5.39 -30.28 -8.19
N ASP A 392 -4.74 -29.86 -7.11
CA ASP A 392 -4.01 -30.77 -6.23
C ASP A 392 -4.95 -31.52 -5.26
N LYS A 393 -6.22 -31.13 -5.17
CA LYS A 393 -7.25 -31.77 -4.34
C LYS A 393 -8.47 -32.23 -5.15
N PRO A 394 -9.13 -33.34 -4.77
CA PRO A 394 -10.38 -33.76 -5.39
C PRO A 394 -11.50 -32.72 -5.22
N GLY A 395 -12.22 -32.42 -6.30
CA GLY A 395 -13.44 -31.60 -6.25
C GLY A 395 -13.22 -30.09 -6.04
N TRP A 396 -11.97 -29.63 -6.12
CA TRP A 396 -11.63 -28.22 -6.16
C TRP A 396 -10.54 -27.97 -7.20
N SER A 397 -10.87 -27.18 -8.21
CA SER A 397 -9.92 -26.67 -9.19
C SER A 397 -9.98 -25.14 -9.23
N ALA A 398 -8.87 -24.53 -9.63
CA ALA A 398 -8.77 -23.09 -9.83
C ALA A 398 -8.05 -22.78 -11.14
N LEU A 399 -8.41 -21.65 -11.73
CA LEU A 399 -7.78 -21.09 -12.92
C LEU A 399 -7.46 -19.62 -12.66
N ARG A 400 -6.33 -19.16 -13.20
CA ARG A 400 -5.97 -17.74 -13.27
C ARG A 400 -5.68 -17.34 -14.71
N ASP A 401 -6.31 -16.25 -15.15
CA ASP A 401 -6.14 -15.69 -16.49
C ASP A 401 -6.15 -14.15 -16.41
N GLY A 402 -4.96 -13.56 -16.50
CA GLY A 402 -4.73 -12.14 -16.21
C GLY A 402 -5.20 -11.77 -14.79
N LYS A 403 -6.08 -10.79 -14.70
CA LYS A 403 -6.70 -10.34 -13.44
C LYS A 403 -7.80 -11.27 -12.92
N TRP A 404 -8.30 -12.19 -13.74
CA TRP A 404 -9.39 -13.06 -13.35
C TRP A 404 -8.87 -14.31 -12.66
N LYS A 405 -9.51 -14.65 -11.55
CA LYS A 405 -9.30 -15.92 -10.87
C LYS A 405 -10.62 -16.63 -10.63
N ALA A 406 -10.71 -17.86 -11.11
CA ALA A 406 -11.91 -18.68 -11.04
C ALA A 406 -11.68 -19.91 -10.16
N HIS A 407 -12.64 -20.23 -9.30
CA HIS A 407 -12.63 -21.42 -8.45
C HIS A 407 -13.84 -22.27 -8.79
N LEU A 408 -13.62 -23.52 -9.18
CA LEU A 408 -14.65 -24.53 -9.37
C LEU A 408 -14.63 -25.51 -8.20
N GLN A 409 -15.73 -25.53 -7.43
CA GLN A 409 -15.92 -26.46 -6.32
C GLN A 409 -17.21 -27.25 -6.56
N GLY A 410 -17.08 -28.53 -6.88
CA GLY A 410 -18.19 -29.31 -7.43
C GLY A 410 -18.68 -28.69 -8.74
N ASP A 411 -19.92 -28.17 -8.74
CA ASP A 411 -20.52 -27.45 -9.87
C ASP A 411 -20.73 -25.96 -9.58
N THR A 412 -20.14 -25.44 -8.49
CA THR A 412 -20.22 -24.02 -8.14
C THR A 412 -18.97 -23.31 -8.63
N ILE A 413 -19.16 -22.34 -9.53
CA ILE A 413 -18.12 -21.42 -9.97
C ILE A 413 -18.12 -20.16 -9.09
N ARG A 414 -16.94 -19.73 -8.68
CA ARG A 414 -16.69 -18.40 -8.10
C ARG A 414 -15.66 -17.69 -8.95
N LEU A 415 -15.82 -16.37 -9.08
CA LEU A 415 -14.96 -15.53 -9.91
C LEU A 415 -14.53 -14.32 -9.09
N TYR A 416 -13.25 -13.98 -9.17
CA TYR A 416 -12.62 -12.87 -8.47
C TYR A 416 -11.82 -12.01 -9.46
N ASN A 417 -11.82 -10.70 -9.23
CA ASN A 417 -10.98 -9.74 -9.95
C ASN A 417 -9.82 -9.34 -9.03
N LEU A 418 -8.63 -9.89 -9.29
CA LEU A 418 -7.46 -9.72 -8.43
C LEU A 418 -6.92 -8.27 -8.43
N ASP A 419 -7.22 -7.46 -9.45
CA ASP A 419 -6.83 -6.03 -9.47
C ASP A 419 -7.59 -5.22 -8.41
N GLU A 420 -8.78 -5.68 -8.00
CA GLU A 420 -9.68 -4.98 -7.07
C GLU A 420 -9.82 -5.69 -5.72
N ASP A 421 -9.56 -7.01 -5.69
CA ASP A 421 -9.82 -7.88 -4.53
C ASP A 421 -8.75 -8.99 -4.41
N LEU A 422 -7.54 -8.60 -3.97
CA LEU A 422 -6.46 -9.54 -3.63
C LEU A 422 -6.86 -10.55 -2.54
N SER A 423 -7.86 -10.20 -1.72
CA SER A 423 -8.37 -11.06 -0.64
C SER A 423 -9.39 -12.10 -1.10
N GLU A 424 -9.77 -12.14 -2.39
CA GLU A 424 -10.76 -13.06 -2.94
C GLU A 424 -12.04 -13.15 -2.06
N SER A 425 -12.47 -11.99 -1.57
CA SER A 425 -13.58 -11.81 -0.64
C SER A 425 -14.91 -11.57 -1.37
N VAL A 426 -14.87 -11.00 -2.57
CA VAL A 426 -16.02 -10.61 -3.36
C VAL A 426 -16.15 -11.53 -4.58
N ASN A 427 -17.07 -12.49 -4.50
CA ASN A 427 -17.43 -13.31 -5.65
C ASN A 427 -18.24 -12.48 -6.67
N VAL A 428 -17.68 -12.23 -7.84
CA VAL A 428 -18.29 -11.44 -8.92
C VAL A 428 -18.86 -12.29 -10.06
N ALA A 429 -19.00 -13.61 -9.87
CA ALA A 429 -19.51 -14.51 -10.91
C ALA A 429 -20.89 -14.09 -11.47
N ASP A 430 -21.80 -13.62 -10.61
CA ASP A 430 -23.13 -13.15 -11.02
C ASP A 430 -23.07 -11.82 -11.79
N ALA A 431 -22.06 -10.99 -11.52
CA ALA A 431 -21.84 -9.71 -12.21
C ALA A 431 -21.18 -9.91 -13.59
N TYR A 432 -20.40 -10.98 -13.76
CA TYR A 432 -19.71 -11.34 -15.00
C TYR A 432 -20.03 -12.78 -15.46
N PRO A 433 -21.31 -13.08 -15.76
CA PRO A 433 -21.75 -14.45 -16.01
C PRO A 433 -21.15 -15.08 -17.27
N GLU A 434 -20.78 -14.27 -18.28
CA GLU A 434 -20.12 -14.77 -19.49
C GLU A 434 -18.68 -15.25 -19.21
N ILE A 435 -17.95 -14.51 -18.38
CA ILE A 435 -16.58 -14.87 -17.96
C ILE A 435 -16.64 -16.10 -17.05
N ALA A 436 -17.54 -16.09 -16.06
CA ALA A 436 -17.73 -17.22 -15.16
C ALA A 436 -18.15 -18.50 -15.91
N GLY A 437 -19.04 -18.39 -16.90
CA GLY A 437 -19.42 -19.52 -17.76
C GLY A 437 -18.25 -20.06 -18.57
N THR A 438 -17.46 -19.17 -19.18
CA THR A 438 -16.27 -19.57 -19.96
C THR A 438 -15.25 -20.31 -19.09
N TYR A 439 -14.96 -19.80 -17.89
CA TYR A 439 -14.00 -20.45 -17.00
C TYR A 439 -14.56 -21.70 -16.33
N PHE A 440 -15.88 -21.81 -16.13
CA PHE A 440 -16.51 -23.06 -15.73
C PHE A 440 -16.25 -24.16 -16.77
N ASP A 441 -16.56 -23.90 -18.04
CA ASP A 441 -16.34 -24.85 -19.13
C ASP A 441 -14.86 -25.20 -19.27
N THR A 442 -13.98 -24.19 -19.22
CA THR A 442 -12.51 -24.37 -19.30
C THR A 442 -11.98 -25.27 -18.18
N LEU A 443 -12.43 -25.05 -16.93
CA LEU A 443 -12.02 -25.87 -15.80
C LEU A 443 -12.56 -27.31 -15.91
N LYS A 444 -13.81 -27.50 -16.35
CA LYS A 444 -14.37 -28.85 -16.59
C LYS A 444 -13.63 -29.59 -17.70
N GLU A 445 -13.35 -28.92 -18.81
CA GLU A 445 -12.58 -29.51 -19.92
C GLU A 445 -11.18 -29.92 -19.45
N TRP A 446 -10.52 -29.09 -18.64
CA TRP A 446 -9.23 -29.42 -18.05
C TRP A 446 -9.33 -30.62 -17.08
N GLU A 447 -10.30 -30.61 -16.16
CA GLU A 447 -10.56 -31.73 -15.25
C GLU A 447 -10.81 -33.05 -15.98
N ASP A 448 -11.59 -33.03 -17.06
CA ASP A 448 -11.90 -34.20 -17.90
C ASP A 448 -10.67 -34.71 -18.68
N ALA A 449 -9.71 -33.83 -18.98
CA ALA A 449 -8.46 -34.17 -19.64
C ALA A 449 -7.39 -34.74 -18.68
N LEU A 450 -7.56 -34.57 -17.36
CA LEU A 450 -6.62 -35.11 -16.38
C LEU A 450 -6.64 -36.65 -16.36
N PRO A 451 -5.49 -37.31 -16.13
CA PRO A 451 -5.47 -38.76 -15.98
C PRO A 451 -6.36 -39.22 -14.81
N ALA A 452 -7.05 -40.36 -15.00
CA ALA A 452 -7.92 -40.92 -13.97
C ALA A 452 -7.14 -41.17 -12.67
N LYS A 453 -7.41 -40.35 -11.64
CA LYS A 453 -6.78 -40.51 -10.32
C LYS A 453 -7.30 -41.80 -9.68
N THR A 454 -6.39 -42.74 -9.36
CA THR A 454 -6.77 -43.98 -8.66
C THR A 454 -7.08 -43.62 -7.21
N PRO A 455 -8.26 -43.97 -6.66
CA PRO A 455 -8.61 -43.61 -5.29
C PRO A 455 -7.56 -44.12 -4.29
N ALA A 456 -7.17 -43.28 -3.34
CA ALA A 456 -6.28 -43.65 -2.25
C ALA A 456 -6.90 -44.80 -1.44
N THR A 457 -6.32 -45.99 -1.51
CA THR A 457 -6.59 -47.04 -0.52
C THR A 457 -5.76 -46.70 0.72
N ASN A 458 -6.35 -45.96 1.66
CA ASN A 458 -5.70 -45.67 2.94
C ASN A 458 -5.51 -46.98 3.72
N GLY A 459 -4.29 -47.51 3.66
CA GLY A 459 -3.80 -48.49 4.62
C GLY A 459 -3.45 -47.79 5.92
N GLU A 460 -4.46 -47.49 6.75
CA GLU A 460 -4.42 -47.50 8.22
C GLU A 460 -5.77 -46.96 8.74
N GLY A 461 -6.38 -47.70 9.65
CA GLY A 461 -7.77 -47.54 10.06
C GLY A 461 -8.09 -46.20 10.71
N GLY A 462 -8.73 -45.31 9.96
CA GLY A 462 -9.46 -44.15 10.46
C GLY A 462 -10.74 -44.01 9.65
N VAL A 463 -11.90 -44.12 10.30
CA VAL A 463 -13.22 -44.02 9.69
C VAL A 463 -13.40 -42.59 9.15
N VAL A 464 -13.61 -42.45 7.83
CA VAL A 464 -14.11 -41.22 7.23
C VAL A 464 -15.62 -41.19 7.46
N THR A 465 -16.08 -40.44 8.45
CA THR A 465 -17.46 -39.97 8.52
C THR A 465 -17.48 -38.53 8.04
N ASP A 466 -17.94 -38.29 6.82
CA ASP A 466 -18.83 -37.17 6.49
C ASP A 466 -19.24 -37.26 5.01
N PHE A 467 -20.54 -37.36 4.76
CA PHE A 467 -21.16 -37.14 3.45
C PHE A 467 -21.99 -35.86 3.52
N PHE A 468 -21.74 -34.91 2.62
CA PHE A 468 -22.59 -33.74 2.42
C PHE A 468 -23.64 -34.04 1.33
N VAL A 469 -24.91 -33.68 1.60
CA VAL A 469 -25.98 -33.62 0.60
C VAL A 469 -26.41 -32.17 0.47
N ALA A 470 -26.35 -31.61 -0.74
CA ALA A 470 -26.83 -30.28 -1.06
C ALA A 470 -28.27 -30.34 -1.63
N GLY A 471 -29.15 -29.44 -1.17
CA GLY A 471 -30.45 -29.19 -1.80
C GLY A 471 -31.59 -28.94 -0.81
N THR A 472 -32.19 -27.75 -0.93
CA THR A 472 -33.41 -27.32 -0.24
C THR A 472 -34.61 -28.19 -0.66
N ASP A 473 -35.31 -28.78 0.32
CA ASP A 473 -36.48 -29.66 0.19
C ASP A 473 -36.26 -31.03 -0.49
N ALA A 474 -35.81 -32.04 0.27
CA ALA A 474 -35.91 -33.44 -0.14
C ALA A 474 -36.29 -34.35 1.05
N SER A 475 -37.50 -34.90 1.01
CA SER A 475 -38.02 -35.92 1.94
C SER A 475 -37.66 -37.36 1.52
N SER A 476 -36.59 -37.59 0.75
CA SER A 476 -36.10 -38.92 0.39
C SER A 476 -34.67 -38.88 -0.18
N ILE A 477 -33.85 -39.87 0.21
CA ILE A 477 -32.49 -40.14 -0.29
C ILE A 477 -32.55 -41.35 -1.25
N ASP A 478 -31.98 -41.24 -2.45
CA ASP A 478 -31.77 -42.36 -3.37
C ASP A 478 -30.30 -42.82 -3.30
N LEU A 479 -30.07 -44.13 -3.12
CA LEU A 479 -28.74 -44.74 -3.14
C LEU A 479 -28.65 -45.71 -4.33
N THR A 480 -27.79 -45.42 -5.30
CA THR A 480 -27.49 -46.34 -6.42
C THR A 480 -26.18 -47.11 -6.19
N TRP A 481 -26.19 -48.39 -6.57
CA TRP A 481 -25.17 -49.42 -6.28
C TRP A 481 -23.80 -49.25 -7.00
N SER A 482 -23.48 -48.08 -7.55
CA SER A 482 -22.19 -47.87 -8.24
C SER A 482 -21.01 -47.60 -7.30
N ASN A 483 -21.23 -47.38 -6.00
CA ASN A 483 -20.18 -46.93 -5.06
C ASN A 483 -20.05 -47.73 -3.75
N LEU A 484 -20.48 -49.00 -3.67
CA LEU A 484 -20.37 -49.78 -2.42
C LEU A 484 -19.53 -51.06 -2.60
N ALA A 485 -18.26 -50.96 -2.25
CA ALA A 485 -17.42 -52.11 -1.90
C ALA A 485 -16.86 -51.88 -0.48
N GLY A 486 -17.69 -52.05 0.54
CA GLY A 486 -17.28 -51.98 1.93
C GLY A 486 -18.45 -52.05 2.90
N SER A 487 -18.30 -52.83 3.96
CA SER A 487 -19.30 -53.07 5.01
C SER A 487 -19.57 -51.81 5.84
N VAL A 488 -20.84 -51.46 6.08
CA VAL A 488 -21.24 -50.41 7.02
C VAL A 488 -21.27 -50.99 8.44
N VAL A 489 -20.49 -50.43 9.36
CA VAL A 489 -20.56 -50.71 10.80
C VAL A 489 -21.10 -49.46 11.50
N LEU A 490 -22.19 -49.61 12.26
CA LEU A 490 -22.78 -48.56 13.08
C LEU A 490 -22.40 -48.78 14.55
N GLU A 491 -21.62 -47.88 15.14
CA GLU A 491 -21.42 -47.83 16.60
C GLU A 491 -22.18 -46.63 17.20
N SER A 492 -22.93 -46.89 18.28
CA SER A 492 -23.67 -45.89 19.07
C SER A 492 -23.13 -45.87 20.50
N SER A 493 -22.89 -44.67 21.05
CA SER A 493 -22.43 -44.47 22.43
C SER A 493 -23.55 -44.23 23.45
N THR A 494 -24.83 -44.46 23.10
CA THR A 494 -25.94 -44.49 24.09
C THR A 494 -26.88 -45.68 23.86
N THR A 495 -27.37 -46.24 24.96
CA THR A 495 -27.93 -47.59 25.10
C THR A 495 -29.19 -47.85 24.29
N SER A 496 -29.06 -48.30 23.04
CA SER A 496 -29.81 -49.42 22.43
C SER A 496 -29.42 -49.58 20.95
N LEU A 497 -28.86 -50.73 20.58
CA LEU A 497 -28.61 -51.14 19.19
C LEU A 497 -29.84 -51.85 18.59
N PRO A 498 -29.98 -51.87 17.24
CA PRO A 498 -31.19 -52.27 16.53
C PRO A 498 -31.28 -53.80 16.28
N LEU A 499 -32.51 -54.30 16.17
CA LEU A 499 -32.81 -55.59 15.53
C LEU A 499 -33.01 -55.33 14.03
N ILE A 500 -32.05 -55.78 13.22
CA ILE A 500 -32.21 -55.95 11.76
C ILE A 500 -32.79 -57.34 11.55
N ASP A 501 -33.93 -57.45 10.88
CA ASP A 501 -34.47 -58.75 10.47
C ASP A 501 -34.86 -58.76 8.98
N SER A 502 -33.90 -59.28 8.20
CA SER A 502 -33.99 -59.83 6.84
C SER A 502 -34.27 -58.94 5.62
N VAL A 503 -33.34 -59.07 4.66
CA VAL A 503 -33.44 -58.70 3.23
C VAL A 503 -33.93 -59.93 2.46
N GLN A 504 -34.81 -59.75 1.46
CA GLN A 504 -35.01 -60.75 0.41
C GLN A 504 -35.05 -60.13 -0.99
N ASP A 505 -33.96 -60.37 -1.71
CA ASP A 505 -33.76 -60.70 -3.13
C ASP A 505 -34.79 -60.24 -4.18
N SER A 506 -34.32 -59.49 -5.20
CA SER A 506 -33.84 -60.01 -6.50
C SER A 506 -33.94 -58.98 -7.65
N PHE A 507 -33.05 -59.16 -8.64
CA PHE A 507 -32.65 -58.25 -9.70
C PHE A 507 -33.55 -58.21 -10.96
N LEU A 508 -33.56 -57.04 -11.62
CA LEU A 508 -33.57 -56.68 -13.07
C LEU A 508 -34.54 -57.39 -14.05
N ASP A 509 -35.14 -56.62 -14.97
CA ASP A 509 -34.72 -56.60 -16.40
C ASP A 509 -35.49 -55.56 -17.28
N SER A 510 -35.34 -55.77 -18.60
CA SER A 510 -35.39 -54.92 -19.78
C SER A 510 -36.73 -54.31 -20.25
N GLU A 511 -37.79 -54.29 -19.44
CA GLU A 511 -39.13 -53.82 -19.88
C GLU A 511 -39.68 -52.54 -19.22
N GLY A 512 -38.80 -51.66 -18.73
CA GLY A 512 -39.07 -50.24 -18.43
C GLY A 512 -40.47 -49.85 -17.95
N VAL A 513 -40.73 -49.87 -16.63
CA VAL A 513 -41.60 -48.91 -15.90
C VAL A 513 -41.11 -48.78 -14.45
N SER A 514 -41.06 -47.54 -13.96
CA SER A 514 -40.60 -47.06 -12.64
C SER A 514 -41.40 -47.55 -11.43
N GLY A 515 -40.77 -47.61 -10.25
CA GLY A 515 -41.44 -47.62 -8.96
C GLY A 515 -40.64 -46.87 -7.89
N ILE A 516 -41.24 -45.85 -7.28
CA ILE A 516 -40.69 -45.03 -6.19
C ILE A 516 -40.83 -45.78 -4.86
N ILE A 517 -39.78 -45.83 -4.04
CA ILE A 517 -39.84 -46.23 -2.62
C ILE A 517 -39.98 -44.95 -1.78
N LYS A 518 -41.06 -44.85 -1.00
CA LYS A 518 -41.27 -43.80 0.00
C LYS A 518 -40.90 -44.31 1.39
N LEU A 519 -40.00 -43.63 2.08
CA LEU A 519 -39.78 -43.77 3.52
C LEU A 519 -40.51 -42.64 4.25
N ASN A 520 -41.46 -43.00 5.12
CA ASN A 520 -42.16 -42.07 6.01
C ASN A 520 -41.50 -42.16 7.40
N LEU A 521 -40.97 -41.04 7.89
CA LEU A 521 -40.57 -40.91 9.30
C LEU A 521 -41.71 -40.21 10.06
N GLN A 522 -42.27 -40.92 11.03
CA GLN A 522 -43.29 -40.43 11.95
C GLN A 522 -42.61 -40.18 13.30
N ALA A 523 -42.71 -38.96 13.84
CA ALA A 523 -42.23 -38.64 15.17
C ALA A 523 -43.09 -39.34 16.23
N VAL A 524 -42.44 -40.06 17.16
CA VAL A 524 -43.09 -40.67 18.33
C VAL A 524 -42.61 -39.93 19.57
N ASP A 525 -43.55 -39.24 20.22
CA ASP A 525 -43.45 -38.57 21.52
C ASP A 525 -43.50 -39.63 22.63
N ASP A 526 -42.46 -39.73 23.47
CA ASP A 526 -42.35 -40.76 24.51
C ASP A 526 -42.50 -40.24 25.95
N GLY A 527 -43.16 -39.09 26.12
CA GLY A 527 -43.99 -38.84 27.29
C GLY A 527 -43.38 -39.23 28.63
N SER A 528 -42.34 -38.54 29.09
CA SER A 528 -41.99 -38.57 30.52
C SER A 528 -41.47 -37.22 31.05
N SER A 529 -42.36 -36.59 31.82
CA SER A 529 -42.13 -35.59 32.90
C SER A 529 -42.13 -34.07 32.61
N ARG A 530 -43.37 -33.53 32.55
CA ARG A 530 -43.96 -32.42 33.38
C ARG A 530 -43.26 -31.04 33.33
N PHE A 531 -43.83 -29.93 32.80
CA PHE A 531 -45.19 -29.38 32.94
C PHE A 531 -45.56 -28.46 31.74
N ASN A 532 -46.76 -28.68 31.18
CA ASN A 532 -47.60 -27.80 30.32
C ASN A 532 -48.48 -26.89 31.27
N PRO A 533 -49.54 -26.09 30.90
CA PRO A 533 -50.17 -25.73 29.61
C PRO A 533 -50.64 -24.22 29.53
N PHE A 534 -51.03 -23.59 28.41
CA PHE A 534 -52.32 -23.72 27.67
C PHE A 534 -52.37 -22.75 26.44
N THR A 535 -52.70 -23.30 25.25
CA THR A 535 -53.67 -22.88 24.19
C THR A 535 -53.82 -21.42 23.72
N TRP A 536 -54.25 -21.05 22.50
CA TRP A 536 -54.62 -21.62 21.18
C TRP A 536 -55.62 -20.60 20.58
N SER A 537 -55.49 -20.23 19.31
CA SER A 537 -56.56 -20.11 18.28
C SER A 537 -55.98 -19.31 17.10
N GLY A 538 -55.75 -19.94 15.94
CA GLY A 538 -56.73 -20.09 14.86
C GLY A 538 -56.78 -18.78 14.05
N GLY A 539 -56.40 -18.68 12.79
CA GLY A 539 -56.47 -19.59 11.64
C GLY A 539 -56.92 -18.72 10.45
N GLY A 540 -56.38 -18.89 9.26
CA GLY A 540 -56.88 -18.16 8.09
C GLY A 540 -55.95 -18.14 6.88
N GLN A 541 -56.33 -18.88 5.85
CA GLN A 541 -55.68 -19.03 4.55
C GLN A 541 -55.72 -17.76 3.67
N SER A 542 -54.74 -17.59 2.78
CA SER A 542 -54.87 -17.43 1.30
C SER A 542 -53.56 -16.83 0.74
N THR A 543 -52.76 -17.57 -0.05
CA THR A 543 -52.71 -17.59 -1.53
C THR A 543 -53.07 -16.29 -2.26
N GLY A 544 -52.13 -15.77 -3.05
CA GLY A 544 -52.42 -14.86 -4.17
C GLY A 544 -51.37 -13.76 -4.41
N ASN A 545 -50.56 -13.91 -5.46
CA ASN A 545 -49.92 -12.78 -6.13
C ASN A 545 -50.98 -11.86 -6.77
N VAL A 546 -50.62 -10.58 -6.95
CA VAL A 546 -51.10 -9.58 -7.95
C VAL A 546 -51.65 -8.26 -7.37
N VAL A 547 -50.84 -7.20 -7.61
CA VAL A 547 -51.16 -5.82 -8.06
C VAL A 547 -51.89 -4.82 -7.14
N HIS A 548 -51.24 -3.65 -7.04
CA HIS A 548 -51.66 -2.37 -6.47
C HIS A 548 -53.09 -1.90 -6.81
N THR A 549 -53.76 -1.23 -5.85
CA THR A 549 -54.38 0.09 -6.08
C THR A 549 -54.85 0.74 -4.76
N MET A 550 -54.49 2.01 -4.58
CA MET A 550 -55.09 2.94 -3.62
C MET A 550 -56.54 3.29 -4.03
N SER A 551 -57.44 3.55 -3.07
CA SER A 551 -58.09 4.87 -2.92
C SER A 551 -59.17 4.94 -1.82
N SER A 552 -59.03 5.98 -0.99
CA SER A 552 -60.06 6.95 -0.55
C SER A 552 -60.89 6.74 0.73
N GLN A 553 -60.73 7.73 1.61
CA GLN A 553 -61.48 8.14 2.81
C GLN A 553 -61.13 7.37 4.11
N GLY A 554 -60.45 7.90 5.13
CA GLY A 554 -60.06 9.27 5.47
C GLY A 554 -60.29 9.49 6.97
N TRP A 555 -59.20 9.85 7.67
CA TRP A 555 -59.07 10.41 9.03
C TRP A 555 -58.90 9.45 10.22
N GLY A 556 -57.69 9.51 10.81
CA GLY A 556 -57.54 9.51 12.26
C GLY A 556 -56.44 8.63 12.86
N VAL A 557 -55.17 8.74 12.44
CA VAL A 557 -54.09 8.40 13.38
C VAL A 557 -53.89 9.61 14.27
N GLN A 558 -54.21 9.45 15.57
CA GLN A 558 -53.68 10.32 16.60
C GLN A 558 -52.15 10.30 16.49
N THR A 559 -51.57 11.34 15.91
CA THR A 559 -50.24 11.74 16.31
C THR A 559 -50.40 12.22 17.75
N SER A 560 -49.82 11.50 18.70
CA SER A 560 -49.47 12.14 19.96
C SER A 560 -48.43 13.20 19.59
N THR A 561 -48.86 14.45 19.49
CA THR A 561 -47.98 15.60 19.53
C THR A 561 -47.28 15.60 20.89
N LYS A 562 -46.11 14.96 20.98
CA LYS A 562 -45.07 15.42 21.92
C LYS A 562 -44.39 16.61 21.26
N THR A 563 -44.94 17.79 21.50
CA THR A 563 -44.22 19.05 21.32
C THR A 563 -43.02 19.07 22.27
N ASN A 564 -41.96 19.79 21.89
CA ASN A 564 -40.66 20.02 22.56
C ASN A 564 -40.64 20.37 24.07
N GLY A 565 -41.77 20.36 24.78
CA GLY A 565 -41.86 20.60 26.22
C GLY A 565 -41.70 19.35 27.11
N ASP A 566 -41.85 18.14 26.57
CA ASP A 566 -41.91 16.90 27.38
C ASP A 566 -40.58 16.14 27.49
N ILE A 567 -39.45 16.73 27.05
CA ILE A 567 -38.10 16.17 27.26
C ILE A 567 -37.52 16.62 28.62
N GLN A 568 -38.29 17.33 29.45
CA GLN A 568 -37.80 17.81 30.75
C GLN A 568 -37.73 16.73 31.84
N ASP A 569 -38.45 15.62 31.69
CA ASP A 569 -38.55 14.58 32.73
C ASP A 569 -38.22 13.16 32.23
N SER A 570 -37.61 13.04 31.05
CA SER A 570 -37.04 11.76 30.57
C SER A 570 -35.53 11.91 30.48
N GLU A 571 -34.78 11.04 31.17
CA GLU A 571 -33.32 11.02 31.08
C GLU A 571 -32.95 10.66 29.64
N ALA A 572 -32.57 11.67 28.86
CA ALA A 572 -32.19 11.50 27.47
C ALA A 572 -30.79 12.08 27.26
N LEU A 573 -29.88 11.27 26.71
CA LEU A 573 -28.57 11.73 26.29
C LEU A 573 -28.70 12.30 24.87
N ILE A 574 -28.42 13.59 24.70
CA ILE A 574 -28.48 14.29 23.41
C ILE A 574 -27.05 14.64 22.98
N LEU A 575 -26.61 14.07 21.86
CA LEU A 575 -25.35 14.39 21.20
C LEU A 575 -25.63 15.33 20.02
N THR A 576 -24.92 16.46 19.95
CA THR A 576 -25.03 17.44 18.86
C THR A 576 -23.67 17.63 18.23
N PHE A 577 -23.58 17.53 16.91
CA PHE A 577 -22.32 17.63 16.17
C PHE A 577 -22.14 19.04 15.61
N ASP A 578 -20.96 19.61 15.82
CA ASP A 578 -20.51 20.89 15.28
C ASP A 578 -19.22 20.59 14.51
N LEU A 579 -19.36 20.44 13.20
CA LEU A 579 -18.32 20.06 12.24
C LEU A 579 -17.82 21.26 11.43
N SER A 580 -18.24 22.47 11.80
CA SER A 580 -17.97 23.72 11.07
C SER A 580 -16.47 24.06 10.91
N GLU A 581 -15.60 23.43 11.69
CA GLU A 581 -14.14 23.59 11.63
C GLU A 581 -13.40 22.25 11.36
N LEU A 582 -14.12 21.20 10.95
CA LEU A 582 -13.55 19.89 10.61
C LEU A 582 -13.28 19.81 9.10
N SER A 583 -12.01 19.73 8.69
CA SER A 583 -11.60 19.59 7.28
C SER A 583 -11.48 18.11 6.88
N LEU A 584 -12.55 17.53 6.32
CA LEU A 584 -12.61 16.13 5.85
C LEU A 584 -12.35 15.98 4.36
N GLY A 585 -11.33 15.21 3.96
CA GLY A 585 -11.03 14.75 2.57
C GLY A 585 -12.21 14.76 1.60
N ALA A 586 -11.98 15.04 0.30
CA ALA A 586 -13.01 14.88 -0.74
C ALA A 586 -13.66 13.50 -0.71
N ASP A 587 -12.86 12.52 -0.27
CA ASP A 587 -13.18 11.12 -0.16
C ASP A 587 -13.47 10.69 1.28
N GLN A 588 -13.50 11.63 2.24
CA GLN A 588 -13.70 11.37 3.66
C GLN A 588 -15.14 11.66 4.08
N THR A 589 -15.91 10.61 4.39
CA THR A 589 -17.23 10.77 5.03
C THR A 589 -17.12 10.44 6.51
N LEU A 590 -17.64 11.32 7.38
CA LEU A 590 -17.84 10.98 8.79
C LEU A 590 -19.05 10.05 8.88
N VAL A 591 -18.82 8.80 9.28
CA VAL A 591 -19.80 7.73 9.27
C VAL A 591 -20.02 7.19 10.68
N LEU A 592 -21.28 7.02 11.06
CA LEU A 592 -21.66 6.20 12.21
C LEU A 592 -21.76 4.75 11.77
N SER A 593 -20.88 3.89 12.27
CA SER A 593 -20.76 2.51 11.81
C SER A 593 -21.22 1.48 12.86
N ALA A 594 -21.19 1.82 14.15
CA ALA A 594 -21.60 0.90 15.20
C ALA A 594 -22.23 1.59 16.42
N ILE A 595 -23.47 1.20 16.74
CA ILE A 595 -24.07 1.38 18.07
C ILE A 595 -24.17 -0.02 18.70
N GLY A 596 -23.25 -0.35 19.60
CA GLY A 596 -23.33 -1.58 20.37
C GLY A 596 -24.27 -1.41 21.57
N LEU A 597 -25.50 -1.91 21.48
CA LEU A 597 -26.44 -1.95 22.61
C LEU A 597 -26.49 -3.36 23.22
N PHE A 598 -25.90 -3.45 24.42
CA PHE A 598 -25.97 -4.54 25.41
C PHE A 598 -25.18 -5.84 25.19
N ASN A 599 -24.34 -6.13 26.19
CA ASN A 599 -24.20 -7.48 26.75
C ASN A 599 -25.24 -7.63 27.88
N ASP A 600 -26.03 -8.71 27.87
CA ASP A 600 -26.91 -9.21 28.95
C ASP A 600 -28.28 -8.56 29.25
N VAL A 601 -29.10 -8.17 28.28
CA VAL A 601 -30.53 -7.88 28.56
C VAL A 601 -31.48 -8.43 27.50
N ALA A 602 -32.27 -9.44 27.88
CA ALA A 602 -33.21 -10.15 26.99
C ALA A 602 -34.48 -9.34 26.61
N GLU A 603 -34.69 -8.15 27.18
CA GLU A 603 -35.87 -7.32 26.92
C GLU A 603 -35.51 -5.83 26.94
N TYR A 604 -35.36 -5.22 25.76
CA TYR A 604 -35.34 -3.76 25.60
C TYR A 604 -36.44 -3.31 24.65
N SER A 605 -37.13 -2.22 25.00
CA SER A 605 -38.07 -1.50 24.14
C SER A 605 -37.83 0.00 24.31
N GLY A 606 -36.95 0.58 23.51
CA GLY A 606 -36.71 2.02 23.46
C GLY A 606 -36.35 2.45 22.03
N ASP A 607 -36.72 3.68 21.69
CA ASP A 607 -36.63 4.23 20.33
C ASP A 607 -35.36 5.10 20.19
N LEU A 608 -34.57 4.89 19.12
CA LEU A 608 -33.47 5.77 18.70
C LEU A 608 -33.99 6.87 17.77
N TRP A 609 -33.60 8.13 18.00
CA TRP A 609 -34.03 9.26 17.17
C TRP A 609 -32.82 10.02 16.60
N MET A 610 -32.85 10.27 15.29
CA MET A 610 -31.89 11.12 14.56
C MET A 610 -32.62 12.24 13.83
N ARG A 611 -32.03 13.43 13.76
CA ARG A 611 -32.58 14.57 13.01
C ARG A 611 -31.51 15.24 12.15
N ASN A 612 -31.83 15.42 10.87
CA ASN A 612 -31.06 16.17 9.88
C ASN A 612 -31.63 17.61 9.74
N GLN A 613 -30.78 18.64 9.68
CA GLN A 613 -31.19 20.05 9.71
C GLN A 613 -31.92 20.56 8.46
N GLU A 614 -31.75 19.92 7.30
CA GLU A 614 -32.25 20.47 6.02
C GLU A 614 -33.78 20.31 5.79
N VAL A 615 -34.50 19.65 6.70
CA VAL A 615 -35.95 19.46 6.57
C VAL A 615 -36.72 20.57 7.31
N PRO A 616 -37.55 21.38 6.62
CA PRO A 616 -38.32 22.45 7.25
C PRO A 616 -39.19 21.91 8.40
N ALA A 617 -39.29 22.70 9.48
CA ALA A 617 -40.10 22.39 10.65
C ALA A 617 -41.59 22.29 10.30
N GLY A 618 -42.04 21.11 9.86
CA GLY A 618 -43.42 20.86 9.44
C GLY A 618 -43.61 19.61 8.58
N GLU A 619 -42.57 19.14 7.90
CA GLU A 619 -42.60 17.90 7.12
C GLU A 619 -41.81 16.80 7.84
N LEU A 620 -42.51 16.03 8.68
CA LEU A 620 -41.93 14.86 9.34
C LEU A 620 -41.74 13.73 8.31
N GLY A 621 -40.57 13.70 7.68
CA GLY A 621 -39.93 12.45 7.24
C GLY A 621 -39.26 11.79 8.44
N ALA A 622 -40.03 11.35 9.43
CA ALA A 622 -39.49 10.56 10.53
C ALA A 622 -39.10 9.18 9.99
N GLY A 623 -37.80 8.96 9.78
CA GLY A 623 -37.23 7.62 9.69
C GLY A 623 -37.36 6.93 11.04
N ARG A 624 -38.54 6.38 11.33
CA ARG A 624 -38.79 5.58 12.53
C ARG A 624 -38.25 4.17 12.28
N LEU A 625 -37.03 3.87 12.74
CA LEU A 625 -36.49 2.51 12.75
C LEU A 625 -37.15 1.72 13.90
N LEU A 626 -38.32 1.15 13.63
CA LEU A 626 -38.90 0.11 14.48
C LEU A 626 -38.34 -1.24 14.02
N ALA A 627 -37.32 -1.74 14.72
CA ALA A 627 -36.95 -3.15 14.64
C ALA A 627 -36.42 -3.61 16.01
N ASN A 628 -37.22 -4.43 16.71
CA ASN A 628 -36.71 -5.25 17.80
C ASN A 628 -35.69 -6.23 17.19
N HIS A 629 -34.51 -6.32 17.80
CA HIS A 629 -33.34 -7.15 17.39
C HIS A 629 -32.39 -6.54 16.36
N VAL A 630 -31.74 -5.43 16.73
CA VAL A 630 -30.54 -4.94 16.03
C VAL A 630 -29.37 -4.99 17.00
N SER A 631 -28.39 -5.85 16.74
CA SER A 631 -27.12 -5.93 17.49
C SER A 631 -25.99 -5.13 16.84
N SER A 632 -26.18 -4.65 15.61
CA SER A 632 -25.29 -3.73 14.89
C SER A 632 -26.04 -3.13 13.70
N PHE A 633 -25.69 -1.91 13.28
CA PHE A 633 -26.12 -1.38 11.99
C PHE A 633 -25.29 -2.09 10.90
N SER A 634 -25.92 -2.70 9.90
CA SER A 634 -25.22 -3.30 8.76
C SER A 634 -24.75 -2.28 7.72
N ASP A 635 -25.21 -1.03 7.81
CA ASP A 635 -24.90 0.03 6.85
C ASP A 635 -24.33 1.28 7.55
N ALA A 636 -23.25 1.81 6.99
CA ALA A 636 -22.62 3.09 7.32
C ALA A 636 -23.60 4.27 7.16
N MET A 637 -23.81 5.09 8.20
CA MET A 637 -24.66 6.30 8.12
C MET A 637 -23.83 7.60 8.11
N PRO A 638 -23.92 8.46 7.09
CA PRO A 638 -23.22 9.75 7.04
C PRO A 638 -23.75 10.75 8.08
N ILE A 639 -22.86 11.43 8.80
CA ILE A 639 -23.17 12.52 9.75
C ILE A 639 -22.80 13.87 9.14
N ARG A 640 -23.68 14.86 9.21
CA ARG A 640 -23.49 16.23 8.70
C ARG A 640 -23.37 17.25 9.83
N ASP A 641 -22.86 18.44 9.51
CA ASP A 641 -22.76 19.55 10.46
C ASP A 641 -24.16 19.95 10.97
N GLY A 642 -24.31 20.07 12.29
CA GLY A 642 -25.58 20.40 12.94
C GLY A 642 -26.54 19.23 13.20
N ASP A 643 -26.17 17.99 12.86
CA ASP A 643 -26.97 16.79 13.13
C ASP A 643 -27.10 16.51 14.65
N GLN A 644 -28.23 15.90 15.05
CA GLN A 644 -28.54 15.59 16.45
C GLN A 644 -28.95 14.12 16.62
N ILE A 645 -28.34 13.45 17.61
CA ILE A 645 -28.67 12.09 18.04
C ILE A 645 -29.21 12.14 19.47
N ALA A 646 -30.41 11.60 19.68
CA ALA A 646 -31.04 11.54 21.00
C ALA A 646 -31.32 10.09 21.40
N LEU A 647 -30.83 9.71 22.59
CA LEU A 647 -31.05 8.40 23.21
C LEU A 647 -32.00 8.60 24.40
N MET A 648 -33.19 7.99 24.37
CA MET A 648 -34.17 8.13 25.45
C MET A 648 -34.16 6.91 26.40
N GLU A 649 -34.21 7.15 27.71
CA GLU A 649 -34.33 6.10 28.71
C GLU A 649 -35.71 5.40 28.62
N GLY A 650 -35.71 4.13 28.23
CA GLY A 650 -36.78 3.18 28.56
C GLY A 650 -36.52 2.60 29.96
N SER A 651 -37.55 2.05 30.62
CA SER A 651 -37.60 1.68 32.06
C SER A 651 -36.55 0.68 32.60
N THR A 652 -35.47 0.40 31.88
CA THR A 652 -34.40 -0.51 32.26
C THR A 652 -33.05 0.18 32.04
N LYS A 653 -32.18 0.16 33.06
CA LYS A 653 -30.84 0.78 33.03
C LYS A 653 -30.06 0.38 31.78
N ILE A 654 -29.81 1.36 30.91
CA ILE A 654 -29.08 1.15 29.66
C ILE A 654 -27.58 1.07 29.94
N ARG A 655 -26.90 0.06 29.41
CA ARG A 655 -25.44 0.01 29.27
C ARG A 655 -25.12 0.12 27.79
N LEU A 656 -24.71 1.31 27.35
CA LEU A 656 -24.11 1.48 26.03
C LEU A 656 -22.72 0.87 26.06
N ALA A 657 -22.44 -0.10 25.18
CA ALA A 657 -21.13 -0.75 25.18
C ALA A 657 -20.10 0.07 24.39
N LYS A 658 -20.47 0.67 23.25
CA LYS A 658 -19.56 1.45 22.40
C LYS A 658 -20.32 2.23 21.32
N LEU A 659 -19.92 3.49 21.08
CA LEU A 659 -20.29 4.28 19.90
C LEU A 659 -19.03 4.50 19.06
N THR A 660 -19.06 4.21 17.76
CA THR A 660 -17.87 4.34 16.90
C THR A 660 -18.13 5.30 15.75
N PHE A 661 -17.23 6.27 15.58
CA PHE A 661 -17.19 7.19 14.46
C PHE A 661 -16.00 6.85 13.58
N ASP A 662 -16.28 6.57 12.32
CA ASP A 662 -15.25 6.32 11.34
C ASP A 662 -15.18 7.51 10.39
N ILE A 663 -13.98 8.06 10.19
CA ILE A 663 -13.71 8.98 9.08
C ILE A 663 -13.15 8.11 7.97
N LEU A 664 -13.95 7.79 6.95
CA LEU A 664 -13.57 6.82 5.92
C LEU A 664 -13.10 7.52 4.64
N PRO A 665 -11.82 7.37 4.19
CA PRO A 665 -11.41 7.38 2.79
C PRO A 665 -11.19 5.96 2.24
N VAL A 666 -11.31 5.80 0.92
CA VAL A 666 -11.11 4.51 0.23
C VAL A 666 -9.62 4.33 -0.10
N GLY A 667 -8.99 3.33 0.52
CA GLY A 667 -7.60 2.89 0.28
C GLY A 667 -6.70 3.06 1.51
N PHE A 668 -6.53 1.98 2.29
CA PHE A 668 -5.65 1.74 3.45
C PHE A 668 -5.32 2.89 4.46
N ASN A 669 -5.60 2.60 5.75
CA ASN A 669 -5.26 3.37 6.97
C ASN A 669 -5.94 4.74 7.21
N ALA A 670 -7.27 4.72 7.35
CA ALA A 670 -8.09 5.85 7.78
C ALA A 670 -8.02 6.12 9.31
N PRO A 671 -7.97 7.39 9.78
CA PRO A 671 -8.05 7.72 11.21
C PRO A 671 -9.44 7.38 11.78
N LYS A 672 -9.49 6.56 12.83
CA LYS A 672 -10.74 6.16 13.50
C LYS A 672 -10.87 6.84 14.85
N ILE A 673 -12.06 7.31 15.20
CA ILE A 673 -12.35 7.92 16.50
C ILE A 673 -13.52 7.18 17.15
N SER A 674 -13.21 6.37 18.16
CA SER A 674 -14.20 5.67 18.98
C SER A 674 -14.54 6.45 20.24
N ILE A 675 -15.82 6.48 20.62
CA ILE A 675 -16.30 7.06 21.87
C ILE A 675 -17.16 6.02 22.60
N SER A 676 -16.69 5.42 23.69
CA SER A 676 -17.50 4.54 24.54
C SER A 676 -17.93 5.23 25.83
N LEU A 677 -18.99 4.73 26.47
CA LEU A 677 -19.50 5.26 27.73
C LEU A 677 -19.61 4.10 28.71
N ASP A 678 -18.84 4.12 29.80
CA ASP A 678 -18.94 3.09 30.84
C ASP A 678 -19.07 3.76 32.22
N THR A 679 -20.07 3.33 32.99
CA THR A 679 -20.29 3.69 34.40
C THR A 679 -20.19 5.20 34.75
N GLY A 680 -20.65 6.08 33.86
CA GLY A 680 -20.60 7.54 34.07
C GLY A 680 -19.32 8.22 33.58
N ASN A 681 -18.47 7.46 32.87
CA ASN A 681 -17.26 7.95 32.24
C ASN A 681 -17.38 7.81 30.71
N MET A 682 -16.92 8.83 29.99
CA MET A 682 -16.79 8.81 28.55
C MET A 682 -15.36 8.44 28.19
N PHE A 683 -15.21 7.40 27.38
CA PHE A 683 -13.94 6.93 26.89
C PHE A 683 -13.81 7.34 25.44
N VAL A 684 -12.72 8.01 25.09
CA VAL A 684 -12.42 8.35 23.69
C VAL A 684 -11.15 7.63 23.31
N GLY A 685 -11.13 6.99 22.15
CA GLY A 685 -9.96 6.29 21.63
C GLY A 685 -9.82 6.55 20.14
N ALA A 686 -8.62 6.87 19.67
CA ALA A 686 -8.34 7.09 18.26
C ALA A 686 -7.29 6.11 17.76
N THR A 687 -7.43 5.61 16.52
CA THR A 687 -6.47 4.71 15.87
C THR A 687 -6.14 5.18 14.47
N ASN A 688 -5.01 4.74 13.92
CA ASN A 688 -4.54 5.10 12.57
C ASN A 688 -4.39 6.61 12.34
N LEU A 689 -3.94 7.33 13.37
CA LEU A 689 -3.51 8.71 13.24
C LEU A 689 -2.09 8.71 12.66
N SER A 690 -1.84 9.51 11.61
CA SER A 690 -0.45 9.82 11.25
C SER A 690 0.24 10.51 12.43
N ALA A 691 1.58 10.47 12.48
CA ALA A 691 2.35 11.03 13.59
C ALA A 691 2.04 12.51 13.92
N ASP A 692 1.34 13.20 13.01
CA ASP A 692 1.03 14.63 13.04
C ASP A 692 -0.47 14.98 13.19
N VAL A 693 -1.38 14.02 13.46
CA VAL A 693 -2.79 14.36 13.77
C VAL A 693 -2.93 14.71 15.25
N TYR A 694 -3.25 15.96 15.56
CA TYR A 694 -3.62 16.37 16.91
C TYR A 694 -5.13 16.32 17.08
N LEU A 695 -5.64 15.79 18.20
CA LEU A 695 -7.06 15.83 18.55
C LEU A 695 -7.27 16.62 19.84
N ARG A 696 -8.14 17.63 19.82
CA ARG A 696 -8.62 18.37 21.01
C ARG A 696 -10.07 18.03 21.30
N ILE A 697 -10.35 17.60 22.52
CA ILE A 697 -11.70 17.38 23.02
C ILE A 697 -12.03 18.53 23.95
N GLN A 698 -13.13 19.23 23.67
CA GLN A 698 -13.54 20.39 24.45
C GLN A 698 -14.97 20.21 24.97
N GLN A 699 -15.22 20.68 26.20
CA GLN A 699 -16.53 20.63 26.83
C GLN A 699 -17.09 22.03 27.11
N ARG A 700 -18.43 22.15 27.13
CA ARG A 700 -19.15 23.33 27.61
C ARG A 700 -20.46 22.96 28.30
N GLU A 701 -20.93 23.84 29.18
CA GLU A 701 -22.14 23.64 30.00
C GLU A 701 -23.46 23.85 29.23
N SER A 702 -23.46 24.61 28.13
CA SER A 702 -24.66 24.93 27.34
C SER A 702 -24.34 25.17 25.87
N LEU A 703 -25.25 24.75 24.98
CA LEU A 703 -25.20 24.97 23.52
C LEU A 703 -25.16 26.46 23.13
N THR A 704 -25.67 27.35 24.00
CA THR A 704 -25.93 28.76 23.68
C THR A 704 -25.15 29.75 24.55
N SER A 705 -24.41 29.27 25.57
CA SER A 705 -23.63 30.13 26.47
C SER A 705 -22.54 29.35 27.20
N GLY A 706 -21.38 29.97 27.43
CA GLY A 706 -20.24 29.37 28.13
C GLY A 706 -19.03 29.18 27.21
N ALA A 707 -17.83 29.28 27.76
CA ALA A 707 -16.59 29.08 27.01
C ALA A 707 -16.30 27.58 26.82
N TRP A 708 -15.81 27.21 25.64
CA TRP A 708 -15.25 25.88 25.41
C TRP A 708 -14.00 25.71 26.28
N THR A 709 -13.92 24.58 26.98
CA THR A 709 -12.81 24.25 27.85
C THR A 709 -12.19 22.93 27.41
N ASP A 710 -10.88 22.92 27.23
CA ASP A 710 -10.14 21.70 26.87
C ASP A 710 -10.28 20.65 27.98
N VAL A 711 -10.74 19.47 27.60
CA VAL A 711 -10.81 18.29 28.48
C VAL A 711 -9.75 17.25 28.12
N ALA A 712 -9.29 17.20 26.87
CA ALA A 712 -8.15 16.39 26.43
C ALA A 712 -7.49 16.96 25.14
N VAL A 713 -6.17 16.79 24.97
CA VAL A 713 -5.39 17.18 23.77
C VAL A 713 -4.28 16.14 23.52
N THR A 714 -4.11 15.61 22.30
CA THR A 714 -3.09 14.56 21.98
C THR A 714 -2.46 14.73 20.59
N SER A 715 -1.35 14.01 20.30
CA SER A 715 -0.72 13.77 18.96
C SER A 715 0.09 12.47 18.93
N GLY A 716 0.12 11.75 17.80
CA GLY A 716 1.06 10.64 17.54
C GLY A 716 0.46 9.22 17.50
N VAL A 717 1.27 8.26 17.00
CA VAL A 717 0.90 6.91 16.49
C VAL A 717 0.67 5.84 17.57
N SER A 718 0.08 6.15 18.73
CA SER A 718 -0.25 5.10 19.72
C SER A 718 -1.69 5.12 20.21
N LEU A 719 -2.23 3.90 20.39
CA LEU A 719 -3.52 3.62 21.03
C LEU A 719 -3.55 4.28 22.41
N ALA A 720 -4.29 5.38 22.52
CA ALA A 720 -4.60 5.99 23.80
C ALA A 720 -6.13 5.97 24.01
N GLU A 721 -6.59 5.13 24.93
CA GLU A 721 -7.94 5.21 25.50
C GLU A 721 -7.92 6.18 26.68
N TRP A 722 -8.78 7.20 26.64
CA TRP A 722 -8.88 8.22 27.70
C TRP A 722 -10.20 8.13 28.43
N ALA A 723 -10.19 7.94 29.75
CA ALA A 723 -11.40 7.98 30.58
C ALA A 723 -11.68 9.42 31.07
N LEU A 724 -12.84 9.98 30.71
CA LEU A 724 -13.32 11.29 31.15
C LEU A 724 -14.49 11.12 32.13
N GLU A 725 -14.36 11.61 33.36
CA GLU A 725 -15.48 11.63 34.32
C GLU A 725 -16.55 12.62 33.87
N THR A 726 -17.74 12.13 33.49
CA THR A 726 -18.87 13.00 33.12
C THR A 726 -19.51 13.53 34.40
N THR A 727 -19.05 14.69 34.86
CA THR A 727 -19.48 15.23 36.16
C THR A 727 -20.87 15.85 36.15
N ASN A 728 -21.53 16.00 34.99
CA ASN A 728 -22.92 16.44 34.89
C ASN A 728 -23.65 15.78 33.72
N ALA A 729 -24.89 15.35 33.95
CA ALA A 729 -25.77 14.69 32.98
C ALA A 729 -26.21 15.58 31.79
N SER A 730 -25.56 16.73 31.57
CA SER A 730 -25.93 17.73 30.57
C SER A 730 -24.72 18.59 30.19
N SER A 731 -23.72 17.98 29.55
CA SER A 731 -22.51 18.63 29.04
C SER A 731 -22.37 18.39 27.53
N PHE A 732 -21.94 19.40 26.78
CA PHE A 732 -21.74 19.34 25.32
C PHE A 732 -20.26 19.19 25.00
N PHE A 733 -19.93 18.34 24.04
CA PHE A 733 -18.55 18.01 23.66
C PHE A 733 -18.29 18.31 22.17
N ARG A 734 -17.08 18.73 21.82
CA ARG A 734 -16.59 18.82 20.43
C ARG A 734 -15.17 18.28 20.28
N VAL A 735 -14.85 17.80 19.08
CA VAL A 735 -13.52 17.27 18.70
C VAL A 735 -12.96 18.17 17.59
N GLN A 736 -11.75 18.71 17.78
CA GLN A 736 -11.02 19.50 16.78
C GLN A 736 -9.73 18.79 16.39
N SER A 737 -9.39 18.72 15.10
CA SER A 737 -8.06 18.32 14.66
C SER A 737 -7.16 19.52 14.37
N SER A 738 -5.88 19.48 14.76
CA SER A 738 -4.83 20.31 14.15
C SER A 738 -3.85 19.33 13.50
N ASP A 739 -3.62 19.27 12.19
CA ASP A 739 -2.96 20.28 11.38
C ASP A 739 -3.19 20.02 9.88
N THR A 740 -2.95 21.10 9.14
CA THR A 740 -2.64 21.18 7.72
C THR A 740 -1.41 20.33 7.33
N TYR A 741 -1.55 19.55 6.25
CA TYR A 741 -0.51 18.72 5.62
C TYR A 741 0.88 19.39 5.48
N PRO A 742 1.96 18.62 5.69
CA PRO A 742 3.08 18.57 4.77
C PRO A 742 3.24 17.15 4.20
N VAL A 743 2.78 16.92 2.96
CA VAL A 743 3.07 15.73 2.13
C VAL A 743 4.56 15.72 1.71
N PRO A 744 5.11 14.58 1.23
CA PRO A 744 6.55 14.31 1.13
C PRO A 744 7.26 15.31 0.21
N ARG A 745 8.39 15.85 0.67
CA ARG A 745 9.15 16.91 -0.04
C ARG A 745 10.46 16.37 -0.60
N PHE A 746 10.73 16.68 -1.86
CA PHE A 746 12.05 16.61 -2.49
C PHE A 746 13.04 17.56 -1.78
N GLY A 747 13.64 17.13 -0.67
CA GLY A 747 14.62 17.91 0.08
C GLY A 747 15.57 17.02 0.89
N TYR A 748 16.80 17.47 1.05
CA TYR A 748 17.81 16.76 1.84
C TYR A 748 17.59 17.05 3.32
N LEU A 749 17.39 16.01 4.13
CA LEU A 749 17.15 16.11 5.58
C LEU A 749 18.38 15.66 6.37
N PHE A 750 18.77 16.46 7.37
CA PHE A 750 19.90 16.18 8.25
C PHE A 750 19.48 16.29 9.71
N LYS A 751 19.85 15.29 10.50
CA LYS A 751 19.72 15.29 11.96
C LYS A 751 20.99 15.81 12.63
N PRO A 752 20.91 16.35 13.85
CA PRO A 752 22.10 16.72 14.61
C PRO A 752 22.96 15.48 14.88
N VAL A 753 24.24 15.55 14.53
CA VAL A 753 25.23 14.51 14.88
C VAL A 753 25.71 14.65 16.32
N ASP A 754 25.79 15.90 16.81
CA ASP A 754 26.08 16.24 18.20
C ASP A 754 25.14 17.35 18.68
N ASP A 755 24.68 17.26 19.91
CA ASP A 755 24.12 18.41 20.61
C ASP A 755 24.47 18.47 22.10
N SER A 756 24.38 19.66 22.68
CA SER A 756 24.54 19.83 24.12
C SER A 756 24.19 21.24 24.55
N PHE A 757 23.79 21.42 25.81
CA PHE A 757 23.89 22.72 26.45
C PHE A 757 25.05 22.77 27.44
N VAL A 758 25.55 23.97 27.70
CA VAL A 758 26.65 24.21 28.65
C VAL A 758 26.26 25.26 29.68
N SER A 759 26.68 25.02 30.92
CA SER A 759 26.32 25.85 32.06
C SER A 759 27.49 26.64 32.62
N GLY A 760 27.34 27.96 32.68
CA GLY A 760 28.30 28.86 33.33
C GLY A 760 28.41 28.65 34.84
N ALA A 761 27.44 27.99 35.45
CA ALA A 761 27.43 27.67 36.87
C ALA A 761 28.20 26.37 37.11
N ASN A 762 27.97 25.38 36.23
CA ASN A 762 28.56 24.05 36.32
C ASN A 762 29.61 23.87 35.22
N THR A 763 30.73 24.59 35.35
CA THR A 763 31.65 24.78 34.22
C THR A 763 32.39 23.53 33.73
N ALA A 764 32.35 22.44 34.50
CA ALA A 764 32.99 21.16 34.18
C ALA A 764 31.97 20.06 33.83
N SER A 765 30.66 20.35 33.90
CA SER A 765 29.61 19.39 33.57
C SER A 765 29.39 19.34 32.06
N ASN A 766 29.18 18.12 31.58
CA ASN A 766 28.73 17.80 30.24
C ASN A 766 27.24 17.44 30.31
N TYR A 767 26.46 17.85 29.31
CA TYR A 767 25.02 17.61 29.23
C TYR A 767 24.60 17.07 27.85
N GLY A 768 25.53 16.47 27.10
CA GLY A 768 25.25 15.98 25.74
C GLY A 768 24.40 14.72 25.68
N SER A 769 23.98 14.15 26.81
CA SER A 769 23.04 13.03 26.86
C SER A 769 21.67 13.43 27.43
N ASN A 770 21.41 14.73 27.58
CA ASN A 770 20.17 15.21 28.16
C ASN A 770 19.14 15.38 27.04
N THR A 771 17.90 14.91 27.25
CA THR A 771 16.77 15.06 26.33
C THR A 771 16.33 16.51 26.04
N ASN A 772 17.00 17.49 26.64
CA ASN A 772 16.63 18.90 26.65
C ASN A 772 17.87 19.77 26.42
N LEU A 773 17.71 20.76 25.54
CA LEU A 773 18.63 21.86 25.31
C LEU A 773 18.17 23.11 26.07
N SER A 774 18.96 23.55 27.06
CA SER A 774 18.59 24.69 27.91
C SER A 774 19.26 26.01 27.48
N LEU A 775 18.49 27.09 27.52
CA LEU A 775 18.91 28.45 27.17
C LEU A 775 18.54 29.42 28.30
N ARG A 776 19.47 30.30 28.70
CA ARG A 776 19.19 31.37 29.68
C ARG A 776 20.24 32.48 29.58
N VAL A 777 19.81 33.74 29.66
CA VAL A 777 20.70 34.91 29.77
C VAL A 777 20.62 35.53 31.18
N GLY A 778 21.73 35.47 31.91
CA GLY A 778 21.91 36.29 33.12
C GLY A 778 21.19 35.79 34.39
N GLY A 779 21.89 35.94 35.51
CA GLY A 779 21.62 35.36 36.83
C GLY A 779 22.96 34.97 37.46
N THR A 780 23.13 35.04 38.79
CA THR A 780 24.41 34.70 39.44
C THR A 780 24.87 33.29 39.07
N GLY A 781 25.78 33.19 38.09
CA GLY A 781 26.35 31.93 37.58
C GLY A 781 25.57 31.24 36.45
N GLN A 782 24.30 31.51 36.18
CA GLN A 782 23.42 30.59 35.42
C GLN A 782 23.28 30.87 33.91
N LYS A 783 24.33 31.30 33.20
CA LYS A 783 24.23 31.42 31.73
C LYS A 783 24.22 30.03 31.09
N LEU A 784 23.18 29.74 30.29
CA LEU A 784 23.02 28.49 29.54
C LEU A 784 23.05 28.80 28.03
N VAL A 785 23.82 28.04 27.28
CA VAL A 785 23.96 28.13 25.82
C VAL A 785 23.86 26.73 25.27
N SER A 786 23.03 26.52 24.25
CA SER A 786 22.93 25.22 23.56
C SER A 786 23.69 25.23 22.25
N TYR A 787 24.12 24.06 21.80
CA TYR A 787 24.84 23.83 20.56
C TYR A 787 24.19 22.68 19.80
N LEU A 788 24.11 22.81 18.48
CA LEU A 788 23.76 21.74 17.56
C LEU A 788 24.89 21.64 16.53
N LYS A 789 25.17 20.42 16.05
CA LYS A 789 26.08 20.17 14.93
C LYS A 789 25.41 19.26 13.91
N PHE A 790 25.57 19.57 12.63
CA PHE A 790 25.09 18.77 11.51
C PHE A 790 26.25 18.38 10.61
N ASP A 791 26.28 17.13 10.15
CA ASP A 791 27.10 16.72 9.01
C ASP A 791 26.23 16.73 7.75
N VAL A 792 26.50 17.69 6.86
CA VAL A 792 25.78 17.88 5.61
C VAL A 792 26.57 17.21 4.50
N ASP A 793 26.30 15.93 4.28
CA ASP A 793 27.09 15.07 3.38
C ASP A 793 26.78 15.29 1.88
N ALA A 794 25.61 15.88 1.58
CA ALA A 794 25.21 16.25 0.24
C ALA A 794 24.44 17.58 0.27
N VAL A 795 24.73 18.47 -0.67
CA VAL A 795 23.85 19.60 -0.98
C VAL A 795 23.57 19.59 -2.47
N PRO A 796 22.39 20.04 -2.90
CA PRO A 796 22.09 20.16 -4.31
C PRO A 796 22.99 21.18 -5.02
N SER A 797 23.04 21.12 -6.35
CA SER A 797 23.80 22.06 -7.18
C SER A 797 23.27 23.50 -7.11
N SER A 798 21.99 23.67 -6.79
CA SER A 798 21.35 24.96 -6.49
C SER A 798 20.57 24.84 -5.18
N ILE A 799 20.77 25.75 -4.23
CA ILE A 799 20.02 25.79 -2.96
C ILE A 799 19.05 26.96 -3.02
N SER A 800 17.76 26.73 -2.77
CA SER A 800 16.71 27.76 -2.72
C SER A 800 16.33 28.14 -1.29
N GLU A 801 16.30 27.15 -0.41
CA GLU A 801 15.87 27.31 0.98
C GLU A 801 16.66 26.36 1.88
N VAL A 802 16.92 26.82 3.10
CA VAL A 802 17.45 25.96 4.17
C VAL A 802 16.65 26.26 5.43
N TRP A 803 16.00 25.25 6.01
CA TRP A 803 15.17 25.41 7.19
C TRP A 803 15.68 24.54 8.34
N LEU A 804 15.79 25.10 9.54
CA LEU A 804 16.00 24.34 10.77
C LEU A 804 14.71 24.32 11.59
N LYS A 805 14.17 23.14 11.86
CA LYS A 805 13.04 22.92 12.77
C LYS A 805 13.56 22.49 14.13
N VAL A 806 13.10 23.17 15.18
CA VAL A 806 13.39 22.82 16.59
C VAL A 806 12.10 22.81 17.40
N TYR A 807 11.99 21.91 18.37
CA TYR A 807 10.83 21.84 19.24
C TYR A 807 11.06 22.59 20.55
N ALA A 808 10.15 23.48 20.92
CA ALA A 808 10.17 24.19 22.21
C ALA A 808 9.21 23.53 23.20
N ALA A 809 9.73 23.10 24.36
CA ALA A 809 8.95 22.44 25.41
C ALA A 809 7.88 23.35 26.04
N GLN A 810 8.06 24.66 25.89
CA GLN A 810 7.23 25.71 26.44
C GLN A 810 7.18 26.89 25.48
N ALA A 811 6.07 27.64 25.50
CA ALA A 811 6.00 28.91 24.78
C ALA A 811 6.97 29.91 25.42
N VAL A 812 7.66 30.67 24.58
CA VAL A 812 8.68 31.63 24.98
C VAL A 812 8.32 32.99 24.42
N SER A 813 8.16 33.98 25.30
CA SER A 813 7.80 35.34 24.89
C SER A 813 9.00 36.23 24.53
N ASN A 814 10.22 35.69 24.62
CA ASN A 814 11.48 36.41 24.46
C ASN A 814 12.35 35.83 23.34
N GLU A 815 13.27 36.66 22.83
CA GLU A 815 14.04 36.35 21.63
C GLU A 815 14.93 35.11 21.79
N VAL A 816 14.88 34.21 20.81
CA VAL A 816 15.81 33.09 20.62
C VAL A 816 16.58 33.31 19.33
N THR A 817 17.91 33.19 19.42
CA THR A 817 18.86 33.53 18.36
C THR A 817 19.81 32.37 18.08
N PHE A 818 19.89 31.96 16.81
CA PHE A 818 20.88 31.02 16.29
C PHE A 818 22.11 31.77 15.78
N ARG A 819 23.29 31.28 16.14
CA ARG A 819 24.58 31.90 15.83
C ARG A 819 25.52 30.88 15.23
N ALA A 820 26.30 31.30 14.24
CA ALA A 820 27.32 30.47 13.62
C ALA A 820 28.41 30.09 14.63
N VAL A 821 28.94 28.88 14.53
CA VAL A 821 30.08 28.42 15.34
C VAL A 821 31.17 27.93 14.39
N ALA A 822 32.31 28.63 14.37
CA ALA A 822 33.39 28.34 13.42
C ALA A 822 34.23 27.10 13.78
N ASP A 823 34.18 26.67 15.05
CA ASP A 823 34.93 25.51 15.54
C ASP A 823 34.00 24.29 15.63
N ASN A 824 34.25 23.30 14.76
CA ASN A 824 33.51 22.04 14.69
C ASN A 824 34.16 20.91 15.51
N ALA A 825 35.29 21.15 16.19
CA ALA A 825 36.06 20.10 16.88
C ALA A 825 35.51 19.69 18.25
N TRP A 826 34.43 20.32 18.71
CA TRP A 826 33.71 19.89 19.93
C TRP A 826 32.95 18.59 19.67
N ASP A 827 32.50 17.90 20.71
CA ASP A 827 31.72 16.65 20.60
C ASP A 827 30.81 16.58 21.83
N GLU A 828 29.63 15.99 21.67
CA GLU A 828 28.61 15.97 22.72
C GLU A 828 29.05 15.28 23.99
N SER A 829 29.98 14.31 23.92
CA SER A 829 30.49 13.58 25.08
C SER A 829 31.54 14.36 25.89
N THR A 830 32.11 15.43 25.30
CA THR A 830 33.24 16.16 25.89
C THR A 830 33.00 17.66 26.08
N ILE A 831 31.97 18.24 25.46
CA ILE A 831 31.69 19.67 25.55
C ILE A 831 31.26 20.05 26.98
N THR A 832 31.85 21.12 27.49
CA THR A 832 31.58 21.72 28.80
C THR A 832 31.67 23.24 28.64
N TRP A 833 31.31 24.00 29.68
CA TRP A 833 31.51 25.45 29.62
C TRP A 833 32.96 25.86 29.34
N LYS A 834 33.95 25.10 29.82
CA LYS A 834 35.37 25.48 29.71
C LYS A 834 35.94 25.34 28.29
N ASN A 835 35.47 24.37 27.53
CA ASN A 835 35.95 24.04 26.18
C ASN A 835 34.90 24.27 25.09
N ARG A 836 33.73 24.84 25.41
CA ARG A 836 32.73 25.20 24.41
C ARG A 836 33.32 26.14 23.34
N PRO A 837 32.89 26.00 22.09
CA PRO A 837 33.31 26.92 21.04
C PRO A 837 32.63 28.29 21.21
N GLY A 838 33.19 29.32 20.57
CA GLY A 838 32.65 30.68 20.62
C GLY A 838 31.42 30.85 19.72
N SER A 839 30.40 31.57 20.19
CA SER A 839 29.24 31.96 19.36
C SER A 839 29.61 33.15 18.46
N GLY A 840 29.50 32.97 17.15
CA GLY A 840 29.79 33.98 16.12
C GLY A 840 28.57 34.80 15.71
N ASP A 841 28.53 35.12 14.42
CA ASP A 841 27.50 35.97 13.80
C ASP A 841 26.11 35.34 13.91
N VAL A 842 25.08 36.20 13.95
CA VAL A 842 23.68 35.75 13.96
C VAL A 842 23.34 35.16 12.60
N ILE A 843 22.84 33.94 12.60
CA ILE A 843 22.25 33.30 11.41
C ILE A 843 20.82 33.80 11.28
N THR A 844 20.02 33.58 12.32
CA THR A 844 18.60 33.90 12.35
C THR A 844 18.10 34.03 13.78
N LYS A 845 16.92 34.64 13.96
CA LYS A 845 16.31 34.86 15.27
C LYS A 845 14.79 34.97 15.17
N LYS A 846 14.11 34.59 16.24
CA LYS A 846 12.67 34.83 16.42
C LYS A 846 12.44 35.57 17.73
N ALA A 847 11.51 36.52 17.71
CA ALA A 847 11.17 37.33 18.89
C ALA A 847 10.44 36.52 19.98
N SER A 848 9.80 35.43 19.60
CA SER A 848 9.09 34.49 20.47
C SER A 848 9.03 33.10 19.82
N LEU A 849 8.77 32.07 20.64
CA LEU A 849 8.50 30.70 20.18
C LEU A 849 7.14 30.25 20.72
N SER A 850 6.37 29.57 19.88
CA SER A 850 5.23 28.78 20.34
C SER A 850 5.73 27.52 21.06
N LYS A 851 4.93 26.98 21.98
CA LYS A 851 5.14 25.60 22.46
C LYS A 851 4.92 24.69 21.24
N GLY A 852 5.87 23.79 20.96
CA GLY A 852 5.83 22.93 19.77
C GLY A 852 6.93 23.23 18.75
N TRP A 853 6.73 22.79 17.50
CA TRP A 853 7.68 22.98 16.41
C TRP A 853 7.82 24.45 15.99
N ASN A 854 9.06 24.89 15.81
CA ASN A 854 9.42 26.22 15.37
C ASN A 854 10.46 26.14 14.25
N THR A 855 10.15 26.72 13.09
CA THR A 855 11.05 26.74 11.92
C THR A 855 11.91 27.99 11.89
N PHE A 856 13.16 27.87 11.46
CA PHE A 856 14.13 28.95 11.35
C PHE A 856 14.79 28.94 9.97
N ASP A 857 14.92 30.11 9.36
CA ASP A 857 15.60 30.28 8.07
C ASP A 857 17.13 30.22 8.26
N PHE A 858 17.76 29.27 7.59
CA PHE A 858 19.21 29.03 7.58
C PHE A 858 19.83 29.30 6.20
N PHE A 859 19.04 29.84 5.27
CA PHE A 859 19.47 30.15 3.92
C PHE A 859 20.68 31.09 3.94
N GLY A 860 21.72 30.73 3.18
CA GLY A 860 23.00 31.47 3.15
C GLY A 860 24.02 31.09 4.23
N HIS A 861 23.63 30.37 5.29
CA HIS A 861 24.59 29.79 6.25
C HIS A 861 25.11 28.42 5.77
N ILE A 862 24.22 27.60 5.24
CA ILE A 862 24.53 26.28 4.67
C ILE A 862 24.44 26.42 3.15
N THR A 863 25.59 26.31 2.50
CA THR A 863 25.73 26.58 1.05
C THR A 863 26.51 25.50 0.32
N THR A 864 27.17 24.59 1.06
CA THR A 864 28.02 23.52 0.53
C THR A 864 27.89 22.29 1.44
N THR A 865 28.40 21.14 0.99
CA THR A 865 28.62 20.00 1.88
C THR A 865 29.64 20.33 2.96
N GLY A 866 29.44 19.82 4.18
CA GLY A 866 30.39 19.95 5.28
C GLY A 866 29.73 19.89 6.66
N THR A 867 30.54 19.99 7.69
CA THR A 867 30.07 20.04 9.08
C THR A 867 29.71 21.47 9.48
N TYR A 868 28.52 21.67 10.05
CA TYR A 868 28.02 22.97 10.49
C TYR A 868 27.65 22.94 11.98
N SER A 869 28.34 23.74 12.79
CA SER A 869 28.00 23.94 14.21
C SER A 869 27.27 25.26 14.42
N VAL A 870 26.27 25.25 15.30
CA VAL A 870 25.45 26.43 15.62
C VAL A 870 25.25 26.54 17.12
N ALA A 871 25.26 27.77 17.64
CA ALA A 871 24.98 28.07 19.03
C ALA A 871 23.62 28.74 19.15
N ILE A 872 22.81 28.26 20.08
CA ILE A 872 21.50 28.81 20.39
C ILE A 872 21.62 29.65 21.65
N THR A 873 21.13 30.89 21.57
CA THR A 873 21.18 31.86 22.66
C THR A 873 19.82 32.52 22.83
N THR A 874 19.56 33.06 24.02
CA THR A 874 18.35 33.84 24.29
C THR A 874 18.70 35.14 25.02
N VAL A 875 17.73 36.04 25.09
CA VAL A 875 17.74 37.21 25.98
C VAL A 875 16.86 37.02 27.23
N ASP A 876 16.18 35.87 27.37
CA ASP A 876 15.32 35.57 28.50
C ASP A 876 16.14 35.28 29.78
N PRO A 877 15.84 35.93 30.92
CA PRO A 877 16.43 35.56 32.22
C PRO A 877 15.91 34.23 32.78
N SER A 878 14.80 33.71 32.25
CA SER A 878 14.22 32.40 32.57
C SER A 878 14.89 31.31 31.73
N GLU A 879 14.85 30.07 32.19
CA GLU A 879 15.34 28.95 31.36
C GLU A 879 14.28 28.56 30.35
N LEU A 880 14.72 28.51 29.10
CA LEU A 880 13.97 28.02 27.97
C LEU A 880 14.50 26.65 27.62
N VAL A 881 13.58 25.74 27.33
CA VAL A 881 13.89 24.36 27.03
C VAL A 881 13.47 24.08 25.60
N LEU A 882 14.46 23.76 24.76
CA LEU A 882 14.27 23.12 23.47
C LEU A 882 14.55 21.62 23.62
N MET A 883 14.10 20.82 22.65
CA MET A 883 14.34 19.37 22.66
C MET A 883 15.68 19.05 21.99
N SER A 884 16.42 18.13 22.60
CA SER A 884 17.68 17.62 22.05
C SER A 884 17.45 16.44 21.09
N LYS A 885 18.52 15.91 20.52
CA LYS A 885 18.50 14.70 19.69
C LYS A 885 18.12 13.43 20.45
N GLU A 886 18.34 13.38 21.78
CA GLU A 886 17.90 12.27 22.64
C GLU A 886 16.39 12.33 22.95
N SER A 887 15.70 13.38 22.50
CA SER A 887 14.25 13.52 22.62
C SER A 887 13.54 12.86 21.43
N VAL A 888 12.28 12.47 21.65
CA VAL A 888 11.36 12.09 20.56
C VAL A 888 11.05 13.25 19.60
N TYR A 889 11.40 14.48 19.97
CA TYR A 889 11.21 15.70 19.18
C TYR A 889 12.54 16.27 18.66
N ASP A 890 13.40 15.41 18.12
CA ASP A 890 14.74 15.77 17.62
C ASP A 890 14.70 16.79 16.48
N SER A 891 15.57 17.80 16.56
CA SER A 891 15.67 18.89 15.60
C SER A 891 15.98 18.39 14.18
N VAL A 892 15.57 19.13 13.14
CA VAL A 892 15.75 18.70 11.74
C VAL A 892 16.18 19.86 10.88
N LEU A 893 17.27 19.69 10.14
CA LEU A 893 17.72 20.60 9.09
C LEU A 893 17.24 20.10 7.73
N GLU A 894 16.67 20.99 6.92
CA GLU A 894 16.12 20.71 5.59
C GLU A 894 16.76 21.63 4.54
N ILE A 895 17.23 21.08 3.42
CA ILE A 895 17.82 21.83 2.29
C ILE A 895 17.00 21.56 1.03
N ARG A 896 16.60 22.61 0.30
CA ARG A 896 15.79 22.52 -0.94
C ARG A 896 16.51 23.05 -2.16
N GLU A 897 16.16 22.48 -3.32
CA GLU A 897 16.61 22.92 -4.64
C GLU A 897 15.85 24.14 -5.15
N THR A 898 16.53 25.01 -5.90
CA THR A 898 15.84 25.93 -6.81
C THR A 898 15.56 25.15 -8.08
N PRO A 899 14.30 25.06 -8.56
CA PRO A 899 14.09 24.71 -9.95
C PRO A 899 14.81 25.75 -10.79
N ASP A 900 15.89 25.36 -11.47
CA ASP A 900 16.55 26.25 -12.43
C ASP A 900 15.50 26.71 -13.44
N GLY A 901 15.35 28.02 -13.60
CA GLY A 901 14.74 28.56 -14.81
C GLY A 901 15.54 28.01 -16.01
N PRO A 902 14.89 27.54 -17.07
CA PRO A 902 15.61 26.75 -18.06
C PRO A 902 16.69 27.60 -18.76
N GLU A 903 17.92 27.08 -18.80
CA GLU A 903 19.04 27.62 -19.60
C GLU A 903 18.78 27.51 -21.12
N THR A 904 17.64 26.94 -21.52
CA THR A 904 17.19 26.71 -22.89
C THR A 904 15.78 27.28 -23.10
N PRO A 905 15.42 27.73 -24.31
CA PRO A 905 14.14 28.38 -24.56
C PRO A 905 12.96 27.48 -24.18
N VAL A 906 12.04 28.01 -23.36
CA VAL A 906 10.81 27.33 -22.93
C VAL A 906 9.96 27.01 -24.15
N GLY A 907 9.69 25.73 -24.36
CA GLY A 907 8.64 25.28 -25.25
C GLY A 907 7.42 24.89 -24.41
N LEU A 908 6.31 25.58 -24.61
CA LEU A 908 5.09 25.37 -23.82
C LEU A 908 3.96 24.76 -24.66
N PHE A 909 3.36 23.72 -24.09
CA PHE A 909 2.17 23.07 -24.60
C PHE A 909 0.94 23.70 -23.91
N ALA A 910 0.18 24.52 -24.63
CA ALA A 910 -1.05 25.11 -24.09
C ALA A 910 -2.26 24.23 -24.45
N GLY A 911 -2.81 23.52 -23.47
CA GLY A 911 -3.91 22.57 -23.67
C GLY A 911 -5.29 23.22 -23.51
N GLY A 912 -6.13 23.13 -24.55
CA GLY A 912 -7.60 23.23 -24.45
C GLY A 912 -8.21 21.82 -24.56
N SER A 913 -9.25 21.54 -23.75
CA SER A 913 -9.92 20.23 -23.56
C SER A 913 -8.99 19.03 -23.33
N MET A 914 -8.11 19.13 -22.33
CA MET A 914 -7.25 18.03 -21.87
C MET A 914 -7.89 17.20 -20.72
N TYR A 915 -9.14 17.47 -20.35
CA TYR A 915 -9.90 16.77 -19.30
C TYR A 915 -10.76 15.66 -19.91
N GLY A 916 -10.78 14.46 -19.32
CA GLY A 916 -11.62 13.32 -19.72
C GLY A 916 -11.30 12.61 -21.05
N SER A 917 -10.36 13.12 -21.85
CA SER A 917 -9.97 12.56 -23.18
C SER A 917 -8.47 12.25 -23.31
N TYR A 918 -7.74 12.31 -22.19
CA TYR A 918 -6.29 12.49 -22.15
C TYR A 918 -5.46 11.24 -22.49
N GLY A 919 -6.04 10.03 -22.34
CA GLY A 919 -5.33 8.77 -22.63
C GLY A 919 -4.73 8.69 -24.04
N ASN A 920 -5.24 9.46 -25.00
CA ASN A 920 -4.71 9.51 -26.37
C ASN A 920 -3.57 10.54 -26.58
N ASN A 921 -3.38 11.52 -25.69
CA ASN A 921 -2.49 12.67 -25.91
C ASN A 921 -1.28 12.71 -24.95
N ALA A 922 -1.33 11.99 -23.83
CA ALA A 922 -0.28 11.99 -22.79
C ALA A 922 1.12 11.67 -23.33
N ALA A 923 1.21 10.58 -24.12
CA ALA A 923 2.46 10.13 -24.72
C ALA A 923 3.03 11.15 -25.72
N GLU A 924 2.17 11.87 -26.43
CA GLU A 924 2.57 12.90 -27.40
C GLU A 924 3.14 14.13 -26.67
N VAL A 925 2.55 14.52 -25.53
CA VAL A 925 3.07 15.61 -24.68
C VAL A 925 4.42 15.23 -24.07
N LYS A 926 4.56 14.03 -23.47
CA LYS A 926 5.83 13.56 -22.86
C LYS A 926 6.99 13.51 -23.86
N SER A 927 6.70 13.25 -25.13
CA SER A 927 7.70 13.12 -26.20
C SER A 927 7.80 14.36 -27.11
N SER A 928 7.01 15.42 -26.87
CA SER A 928 6.95 16.60 -27.72
C SER A 928 8.21 17.46 -27.72
N GLY A 929 9.01 17.40 -26.66
CA GLY A 929 10.13 18.32 -26.42
C GLY A 929 9.75 19.59 -25.66
N PHE A 930 8.45 19.80 -25.38
CA PHE A 930 8.00 20.88 -24.51
C PHE A 930 8.36 20.60 -23.04
N ASP A 931 8.75 21.63 -22.31
CA ASP A 931 9.15 21.55 -20.90
C ASP A 931 8.05 21.95 -19.92
N THR A 932 6.97 22.54 -20.44
CA THR A 932 5.88 23.09 -19.65
C THR A 932 4.54 22.70 -20.25
N LEU A 933 3.65 22.18 -19.41
CA LEU A 933 2.24 22.02 -19.70
C LEU A 933 1.46 23.18 -19.08
N LEU A 934 0.76 23.96 -19.90
CA LEU A 934 -0.16 25.01 -19.46
C LEU A 934 -1.61 24.58 -19.69
N LEU A 935 -2.39 24.54 -18.61
CA LEU A 935 -3.77 24.11 -18.59
C LEU A 935 -4.71 25.33 -18.54
N TRP A 936 -5.39 25.58 -19.65
CA TRP A 936 -6.43 26.61 -19.80
C TRP A 936 -7.83 25.99 -19.68
N SER A 937 -8.82 26.51 -18.94
CA SER A 937 -8.88 27.66 -18.00
C SER A 937 -9.52 27.21 -16.68
N ALA A 938 -8.83 27.44 -15.57
CA ALA A 938 -9.32 27.23 -14.20
C ALA A 938 -10.11 28.46 -13.74
N LYS A 939 -11.41 28.28 -13.48
CA LYS A 939 -12.36 29.35 -13.19
C LYS A 939 -12.76 29.31 -11.73
N VAL A 940 -12.53 30.42 -11.01
CA VAL A 940 -12.91 30.62 -9.60
C VAL A 940 -14.31 31.23 -9.53
N ASN A 941 -15.27 30.54 -8.91
CA ASN A 941 -16.61 31.08 -8.72
C ASN A 941 -16.71 31.93 -7.43
N SER A 942 -17.86 32.56 -7.19
CA SER A 942 -18.11 33.39 -5.99
C SER A 942 -18.08 32.62 -4.66
N GLU A 943 -18.07 31.29 -4.71
CA GLU A 943 -17.95 30.42 -3.55
C GLU A 943 -16.51 29.96 -3.28
N GLY A 944 -15.55 30.37 -4.12
CA GLY A 944 -14.15 29.96 -4.05
C GLY A 944 -13.85 28.63 -4.75
N LYS A 945 -14.83 28.01 -5.41
CA LYS A 945 -14.67 26.73 -6.12
C LYS A 945 -13.95 26.94 -7.45
N ILE A 946 -13.12 25.98 -7.83
CA ILE A 946 -12.36 25.98 -9.09
C ILE A 946 -12.95 24.94 -10.04
N ASN A 947 -13.36 25.37 -11.23
CA ASN A 947 -13.79 24.50 -12.33
C ASN A 947 -12.84 24.61 -13.52
N TYR A 948 -12.57 23.52 -14.22
CA TYR A 948 -11.72 23.49 -15.41
C TYR A 948 -12.53 23.42 -16.70
N ASN A 949 -12.40 24.44 -17.55
CA ASN A 949 -13.18 24.63 -18.78
C ASN A 949 -14.71 24.69 -18.57
N LEU A 950 -15.36 25.66 -19.22
CA LEU A 950 -16.81 25.97 -19.20
C LEU A 950 -17.68 25.16 -18.20
N THR A 951 -17.57 25.46 -16.90
CA THR A 951 -18.46 24.97 -15.79
C THR A 951 -18.72 23.46 -15.65
N GLU A 952 -18.18 22.60 -16.51
CA GLU A 952 -18.58 21.19 -16.59
C GLU A 952 -17.65 20.25 -15.82
N ASN A 953 -16.43 20.69 -15.45
CA ASN A 953 -15.45 19.85 -14.76
C ASN A 953 -15.01 20.50 -13.43
N PRO A 954 -15.61 20.13 -12.29
CA PRO A 954 -15.20 20.67 -11.00
C PRO A 954 -13.83 20.13 -10.61
N LEU A 955 -12.94 21.00 -10.13
CA LEU A 955 -11.59 20.63 -9.68
C LEU A 955 -11.42 20.77 -8.18
N ALA A 956 -11.80 21.93 -7.63
CA ALA A 956 -11.64 22.20 -6.21
C ALA A 956 -12.92 22.81 -5.62
N GLU A 957 -13.39 22.26 -4.50
CA GLU A 957 -14.56 22.75 -3.79
C GLU A 957 -14.30 22.65 -2.28
N HIS A 958 -14.35 23.78 -1.56
CA HIS A 958 -14.21 23.82 -0.09
C HIS A 958 -12.93 23.12 0.47
N GLY A 959 -11.82 23.21 -0.26
CA GLY A 959 -10.55 22.56 0.12
C GLY A 959 -10.41 21.10 -0.33
N TRP A 960 -11.34 20.61 -1.15
CA TRP A 960 -11.38 19.25 -1.65
C TRP A 960 -11.13 19.18 -3.15
N TYR A 961 -10.39 18.15 -3.60
CA TYR A 961 -10.35 17.80 -5.01
C TYR A 961 -11.65 17.10 -5.40
N VAL A 962 -12.39 17.65 -6.36
CA VAL A 962 -13.69 17.11 -6.80
C VAL A 962 -13.70 16.71 -8.28
N GLY A 963 -12.51 16.66 -8.88
CA GLY A 963 -12.31 16.25 -10.27
C GLY A 963 -12.16 14.74 -10.45
N GLU A 964 -11.97 14.32 -11.70
CA GLU A 964 -11.78 12.91 -12.08
C GLU A 964 -10.49 12.35 -11.48
N LYS A 965 -10.58 11.15 -10.90
CA LYS A 965 -9.44 10.48 -10.23
C LYS A 965 -8.28 10.21 -11.18
N ASP A 966 -8.58 9.66 -12.37
CA ASP A 966 -7.57 9.32 -13.37
C ASP A 966 -6.74 10.52 -13.81
N TRP A 967 -7.27 11.74 -13.67
CA TRP A 967 -6.56 12.97 -14.03
C TRP A 967 -5.37 13.28 -13.12
N ILE A 968 -5.43 12.82 -11.86
CA ILE A 968 -4.32 12.93 -10.90
C ILE A 968 -3.12 12.12 -11.40
N GLU A 969 -3.34 10.84 -11.68
CA GLU A 969 -2.30 9.91 -12.15
C GLU A 969 -1.72 10.37 -13.49
N GLN A 970 -2.56 10.89 -14.37
CA GLN A 970 -2.17 11.42 -15.68
C GLN A 970 -1.26 12.65 -15.60
N LEU A 971 -1.55 13.60 -14.69
CA LEU A 971 -0.70 14.78 -14.49
C LEU A 971 0.60 14.41 -13.76
N VAL A 972 0.56 13.45 -12.84
CA VAL A 972 1.77 12.94 -12.18
C VAL A 972 2.69 12.23 -13.17
N ASP A 973 2.14 11.36 -14.03
CA ASP A 973 2.91 10.61 -15.03
C ASP A 973 3.68 11.52 -16.00
N LEU A 974 3.15 12.71 -16.31
CA LEU A 974 3.84 13.68 -17.17
C LEU A 974 5.20 14.11 -16.64
N LYS A 975 5.43 14.08 -15.32
CA LYS A 975 6.70 14.46 -14.71
C LYS A 975 7.61 13.24 -14.49
N THR A 976 7.12 12.02 -14.74
CA THR A 976 7.87 10.78 -14.60
C THR A 976 8.74 10.51 -15.83
N ALA A 977 10.02 10.21 -15.58
CA ALA A 977 10.98 9.91 -16.64
C ALA A 977 10.61 8.61 -17.39
N PRO A 978 10.79 8.56 -18.73
CA PRO A 978 11.30 9.62 -19.60
C PRO A 978 10.20 10.63 -19.98
N SER A 979 10.41 11.90 -19.64
CA SER A 979 9.56 13.03 -20.05
C SER A 979 10.38 14.31 -20.14
N THR A 980 10.03 15.19 -21.08
CA THR A 980 10.61 16.54 -21.16
C THR A 980 9.87 17.56 -20.28
N VAL A 981 8.64 17.26 -19.87
CA VAL A 981 7.82 18.16 -19.05
C VAL A 981 8.36 18.24 -17.63
N LYS A 982 8.65 19.46 -17.19
CA LYS A 982 9.18 19.78 -15.85
C LYS A 982 8.22 20.62 -15.01
N ARG A 983 7.29 21.32 -15.67
CA ARG A 983 6.35 22.28 -15.04
C ARG A 983 4.92 22.01 -15.47
N ILE A 984 4.00 21.93 -14.51
CA ILE A 984 2.55 21.98 -14.73
C ILE A 984 2.04 23.35 -14.27
N GLU A 985 1.35 24.07 -15.14
CA GLU A 985 0.87 25.42 -14.87
C GLU A 985 -0.63 25.52 -15.14
N PHE A 986 -1.39 26.10 -14.21
CA PHE A 986 -2.83 26.35 -14.40
C PHE A 986 -3.07 27.82 -14.69
N SER A 987 -3.84 28.11 -15.74
CA SER A 987 -4.28 29.47 -15.99
C SER A 987 -5.61 29.78 -15.36
N VAL A 988 -5.64 30.84 -14.56
CA VAL A 988 -6.83 31.33 -13.88
C VAL A 988 -7.52 32.35 -14.77
N SER A 989 -8.84 32.17 -14.90
CA SER A 989 -9.71 32.99 -15.75
C SER A 989 -9.56 32.75 -17.25
N ALA A 990 -10.43 33.41 -18.01
CA ALA A 990 -10.41 33.53 -19.47
C ALA A 990 -11.28 34.75 -19.85
N TRP A 991 -11.27 35.14 -21.13
CA TRP A 991 -12.15 36.21 -21.61
C TRP A 991 -13.63 36.03 -21.20
N GLY A 992 -14.19 37.05 -20.56
CA GLY A 992 -15.59 37.09 -20.11
C GLY A 992 -15.88 36.26 -18.85
N ASP A 993 -14.84 35.90 -18.07
CA ASP A 993 -14.96 35.15 -16.82
C ASP A 993 -14.78 36.04 -15.57
N ALA A 994 -15.59 35.77 -14.54
CA ALA A 994 -15.62 36.57 -13.31
C ALA A 994 -14.57 36.13 -12.25
N SER A 995 -13.62 35.24 -12.58
CA SER A 995 -12.67 34.67 -11.62
C SER A 995 -11.95 35.71 -10.78
N PHE A 996 -11.33 36.71 -11.40
CA PHE A 996 -10.58 37.73 -10.67
C PHE A 996 -11.47 38.66 -9.83
N ALA A 997 -12.70 38.95 -10.30
CA ALA A 997 -13.68 39.67 -9.50
C ALA A 997 -14.14 38.85 -8.27
N ASN A 998 -14.28 37.53 -8.43
CA ASN A 998 -14.60 36.63 -7.32
C ASN A 998 -13.41 36.51 -6.35
N ILE A 999 -12.18 36.40 -6.86
CA ILE A 999 -10.95 36.35 -6.04
C ILE A 999 -10.84 37.63 -5.19
N ASP A 1000 -11.02 38.80 -5.80
CA ASP A 1000 -11.00 40.08 -5.09
C ASP A 1000 -12.04 40.12 -3.96
N ALA A 1001 -13.30 39.77 -4.28
CA ALA A 1001 -14.38 39.74 -3.30
C ALA A 1001 -14.11 38.73 -2.15
N LEU A 1002 -13.49 37.59 -2.44
CA LEU A 1002 -13.14 36.59 -1.44
C LEU A 1002 -11.97 37.04 -0.57
N ILE A 1003 -10.96 37.70 -1.14
CA ILE A 1003 -9.85 38.30 -0.37
C ILE A 1003 -10.39 39.40 0.54
N GLU A 1004 -11.31 40.24 0.07
CA GLU A 1004 -11.93 41.28 0.91
C GLU A 1004 -12.74 40.65 2.05
N ALA A 1005 -13.47 39.57 1.78
CA ALA A 1005 -14.33 38.92 2.76
C ALA A 1005 -13.57 38.09 3.80
N GLU A 1006 -12.52 37.37 3.40
CA GLU A 1006 -11.88 36.30 4.18
C GLU A 1006 -10.37 36.48 4.36
N GLY A 1007 -9.74 37.36 3.59
CA GLY A 1007 -8.30 37.44 3.47
C GLY A 1007 -7.69 36.25 2.73
N THR A 1008 -6.40 36.02 2.94
CA THR A 1008 -5.57 35.02 2.24
C THR A 1008 -4.95 33.99 3.20
N GLY A 1009 -5.43 33.92 4.44
CA GLY A 1009 -4.96 32.96 5.45
C GLY A 1009 -5.36 31.53 5.12
N GLU A 1010 -4.81 30.56 5.88
CA GLU A 1010 -5.04 29.12 5.67
C GLU A 1010 -6.53 28.71 5.75
N ASP A 1011 -7.33 29.50 6.46
CA ASP A 1011 -8.78 29.30 6.62
C ASP A 1011 -9.61 29.88 5.46
N SER A 1012 -9.01 30.65 4.56
CA SER A 1012 -9.73 31.27 3.43
C SER A 1012 -10.08 30.25 2.35
N ARG A 1013 -11.24 30.40 1.71
CA ARG A 1013 -11.69 29.48 0.66
C ARG A 1013 -10.75 29.45 -0.55
N LEU A 1014 -10.09 30.56 -0.84
CA LEU A 1014 -9.08 30.65 -1.90
C LEU A 1014 -7.83 29.84 -1.55
N TYR A 1015 -7.29 29.98 -0.34
CA TYR A 1015 -6.11 29.24 0.09
C TYR A 1015 -6.36 27.73 -0.02
N GLN A 1016 -7.50 27.28 0.51
CA GLN A 1016 -7.88 25.87 0.50
C GLN A 1016 -8.03 25.33 -0.93
N SER A 1017 -8.66 26.08 -1.83
CA SER A 1017 -8.88 25.60 -3.21
C SER A 1017 -7.61 25.58 -4.06
N PHE A 1018 -6.68 26.53 -3.87
CA PHE A 1018 -5.39 26.50 -4.56
C PHE A 1018 -4.40 25.53 -3.93
N LYS A 1019 -4.52 25.20 -2.64
CA LYS A 1019 -3.79 24.11 -2.01
C LYS A 1019 -4.11 22.77 -2.67
N VAL A 1020 -5.38 22.53 -3.02
CA VAL A 1020 -5.80 21.33 -3.77
C VAL A 1020 -5.06 21.19 -5.10
N LEU A 1021 -5.03 22.25 -5.92
CA LEU A 1021 -4.32 22.19 -7.20
C LEU A 1021 -2.82 21.91 -7.02
N ARG A 1022 -2.22 22.34 -5.91
CA ARG A 1022 -0.79 22.16 -5.61
C ARG A 1022 -0.51 20.73 -5.18
N ASP A 1023 -1.22 20.32 -4.13
CA ASP A 1023 -0.92 19.10 -3.38
C ASP A 1023 -1.46 17.85 -4.11
N VAL A 1024 -2.57 18.00 -4.84
CA VAL A 1024 -3.22 16.87 -5.53
C VAL A 1024 -2.80 16.80 -6.99
N LEU A 1025 -2.80 17.93 -7.72
CA LEU A 1025 -2.53 17.95 -9.16
C LEU A 1025 -1.08 18.29 -9.51
N GLY A 1026 -0.22 18.52 -8.51
CA GLY A 1026 1.20 18.80 -8.72
C GLY A 1026 1.47 20.12 -9.47
N ALA A 1027 0.52 21.07 -9.45
CA ALA A 1027 0.65 22.35 -10.14
C ALA A 1027 1.83 23.15 -9.59
N ASP A 1028 2.74 23.60 -10.45
CA ASP A 1028 3.98 24.32 -10.10
C ASP A 1028 3.82 25.84 -10.17
N ALA A 1029 2.88 26.32 -10.98
CA ALA A 1029 2.64 27.73 -11.16
C ALA A 1029 1.19 28.06 -11.50
N ILE A 1030 0.81 29.31 -11.22
CA ILE A 1030 -0.47 29.87 -11.60
C ILE A 1030 -0.27 31.02 -12.59
N ASN A 1031 -0.98 30.95 -13.71
CA ASN A 1031 -1.00 31.96 -14.75
C ASN A 1031 -2.19 32.91 -14.57
N PHE A 1032 -1.96 34.22 -14.73
CA PHE A 1032 -2.99 35.24 -14.58
C PHE A 1032 -3.45 35.72 -15.95
N ASP A 1033 -4.58 35.20 -16.42
CA ASP A 1033 -5.26 35.63 -17.64
C ASP A 1033 -6.47 36.52 -17.32
N ASP A 1034 -6.22 37.56 -16.53
CA ASP A 1034 -7.24 38.56 -16.26
C ASP A 1034 -7.40 39.49 -17.46
N GLU A 1035 -8.54 39.37 -18.13
CA GLU A 1035 -8.91 40.21 -19.25
C GLU A 1035 -10.02 41.22 -18.93
N GLU A 1036 -10.52 41.26 -17.68
CA GLU A 1036 -11.72 42.04 -17.33
C GLU A 1036 -11.63 42.83 -16.01
N HIS A 1037 -11.18 42.25 -14.90
CA HIS A 1037 -11.30 42.87 -13.55
C HIS A 1037 -10.18 43.86 -13.25
N TYR A 1038 -8.93 43.49 -13.51
CA TYR A 1038 -7.72 44.33 -13.44
C TYR A 1038 -7.52 45.09 -12.13
N ASP A 1039 -7.48 44.39 -11.00
CA ASP A 1039 -7.18 44.97 -9.69
C ASP A 1039 -5.77 44.58 -9.16
N VAL A 1040 -4.95 45.57 -8.85
CA VAL A 1040 -3.53 45.37 -8.47
C VAL A 1040 -3.41 44.76 -7.08
N ASP A 1041 -4.20 45.24 -6.12
CA ASP A 1041 -4.03 44.88 -4.71
C ASP A 1041 -4.43 43.41 -4.48
N SER A 1042 -5.58 43.00 -5.03
CA SER A 1042 -6.04 41.61 -4.98
C SER A 1042 -5.09 40.66 -5.72
N MET A 1043 -4.56 41.03 -6.90
CA MET A 1043 -3.56 40.21 -7.61
C MET A 1043 -2.27 40.03 -6.80
N VAL A 1044 -1.81 41.08 -6.12
CA VAL A 1044 -0.60 41.02 -5.29
C VAL A 1044 -0.83 40.17 -4.04
N GLU A 1045 -1.95 40.35 -3.34
CA GLU A 1045 -2.27 39.53 -2.15
C GLU A 1045 -2.54 38.07 -2.52
N PHE A 1046 -3.22 37.82 -3.63
CA PHE A 1046 -3.41 36.48 -4.18
C PHE A 1046 -2.05 35.83 -4.51
N SER A 1047 -1.13 36.55 -5.14
CA SER A 1047 0.21 36.05 -5.47
C SER A 1047 1.05 35.71 -4.23
N LYS A 1048 0.95 36.50 -3.15
CA LYS A 1048 1.61 36.18 -1.88
C LYS A 1048 1.02 34.92 -1.24
N MET A 1049 -0.30 34.74 -1.34
CA MET A 1049 -0.95 33.50 -0.90
C MET A 1049 -0.42 32.30 -1.69
N LEU A 1050 -0.33 32.43 -3.01
CA LEU A 1050 0.22 31.39 -3.88
C LEU A 1050 1.69 31.08 -3.57
N SER A 1051 2.50 32.09 -3.23
CA SER A 1051 3.90 31.87 -2.87
C SER A 1051 4.06 31.10 -1.56
N VAL A 1052 3.17 31.30 -0.58
CA VAL A 1052 3.11 30.51 0.66
C VAL A 1052 2.80 29.04 0.36
N LEU A 1053 1.96 28.77 -0.64
CA LEU A 1053 1.66 27.42 -1.15
C LEU A 1053 2.79 26.85 -2.04
N GLY A 1054 3.85 27.62 -2.28
CA GLY A 1054 5.01 27.19 -3.05
C GLY A 1054 4.81 27.24 -4.57
N TYR A 1055 3.87 28.04 -5.06
CA TYR A 1055 3.70 28.31 -6.49
C TYR A 1055 4.67 29.39 -7.00
N LYS A 1056 5.01 29.30 -8.28
CA LYS A 1056 5.44 30.47 -9.07
C LYS A 1056 4.24 31.20 -9.66
N VAL A 1057 4.41 32.49 -9.97
CA VAL A 1057 3.38 33.32 -10.60
C VAL A 1057 3.79 33.63 -12.03
N THR A 1058 2.88 33.46 -12.97
CA THR A 1058 3.08 33.84 -14.38
C THR A 1058 2.05 34.89 -14.77
N LEU A 1059 2.52 35.99 -15.35
CA LEU A 1059 1.63 37.05 -15.81
C LEU A 1059 1.26 36.84 -17.28
N CYS A 1060 -0.02 36.96 -17.64
CA CYS A 1060 -0.47 36.90 -19.03
C CYS A 1060 -1.14 38.22 -19.48
N PRO A 1061 -0.36 39.27 -19.77
CA PRO A 1061 -0.95 40.53 -20.20
C PRO A 1061 -1.54 40.45 -21.61
N TYR A 1062 -2.87 40.57 -21.71
CA TYR A 1062 -3.62 40.62 -22.98
C TYR A 1062 -3.80 42.04 -23.55
N MET A 1063 -4.49 42.91 -22.81
CA MET A 1063 -4.65 44.35 -23.12
C MET A 1063 -3.84 45.21 -22.15
N ARG A 1064 -3.65 46.49 -22.50
CA ARG A 1064 -2.88 47.48 -21.72
C ARG A 1064 -3.81 48.42 -20.92
N PRO A 1065 -4.41 48.00 -19.80
CA PRO A 1065 -4.82 49.00 -18.81
C PRO A 1065 -3.55 49.61 -18.22
N GLU A 1066 -3.34 50.91 -18.45
CA GLU A 1066 -2.22 51.65 -17.85
C GLU A 1066 -2.27 51.50 -16.32
N GLY A 1067 -1.18 51.01 -15.72
CA GLY A 1067 -1.02 50.98 -14.26
C GLY A 1067 -1.36 49.67 -13.55
N VAL A 1068 -1.48 48.54 -14.25
CA VAL A 1068 -1.80 47.23 -13.61
C VAL A 1068 -0.59 46.28 -13.58
N TRP A 1069 -0.22 45.70 -14.72
CA TRP A 1069 0.82 44.64 -14.78
C TRP A 1069 2.20 45.07 -14.28
N ASN A 1070 2.61 46.31 -14.56
CA ASN A 1070 3.88 46.85 -14.08
C ASN A 1070 3.89 46.96 -12.54
N PRO A 1071 2.92 47.62 -11.89
CA PRO A 1071 2.82 47.63 -10.43
C PRO A 1071 2.70 46.24 -9.80
N VAL A 1072 1.95 45.30 -10.39
CA VAL A 1072 1.88 43.91 -9.88
C VAL A 1072 3.28 43.31 -9.88
N TYR A 1073 3.97 43.31 -11.02
CA TYR A 1073 5.32 42.77 -11.14
C TYR A 1073 6.32 43.42 -10.17
N GLU A 1074 6.37 44.76 -10.12
CA GLU A 1074 7.31 45.47 -9.25
C GLU A 1074 7.06 45.18 -7.75
N GLN A 1075 5.79 45.05 -7.34
CA GLN A 1075 5.45 44.73 -5.96
C GLN A 1075 5.79 43.27 -5.60
N LEU A 1076 5.57 42.33 -6.52
CA LEU A 1076 5.90 40.93 -6.30
C LEU A 1076 7.40 40.68 -6.26
N GLU A 1077 8.16 41.29 -7.16
CA GLU A 1077 9.63 41.18 -7.15
C GLU A 1077 10.25 41.89 -5.93
N ALA A 1078 9.62 42.97 -5.43
CA ALA A 1078 10.04 43.59 -4.17
C ALA A 1078 9.70 42.73 -2.94
N TYR A 1079 8.60 41.97 -2.98
CA TYR A 1079 8.19 41.06 -1.92
C TYR A 1079 9.07 39.80 -1.88
N GLN A 1080 9.26 39.15 -3.03
CA GLN A 1080 10.05 37.95 -3.20
C GLN A 1080 10.67 37.94 -4.61
N PRO A 1081 11.97 38.28 -4.74
CA PRO A 1081 12.64 38.26 -6.03
C PRO A 1081 12.55 36.90 -6.73
N GLY A 1082 12.20 36.90 -8.01
CA GLY A 1082 11.98 35.71 -8.82
C GLY A 1082 10.69 34.96 -8.50
N LEU A 1083 9.72 35.59 -7.83
CA LEU A 1083 8.37 35.03 -7.68
C LEU A 1083 7.64 35.03 -9.02
N VAL A 1084 7.81 36.09 -9.82
CA VAL A 1084 7.39 36.10 -11.21
C VAL A 1084 8.54 35.60 -12.07
N ASP A 1085 8.43 34.37 -12.57
CA ASP A 1085 9.48 33.74 -13.35
C ASP A 1085 9.17 33.68 -14.85
N ARG A 1086 7.94 34.01 -15.26
CA ARG A 1086 7.49 33.98 -16.65
C ARG A 1086 6.43 35.05 -16.94
N ILE A 1087 6.41 35.52 -18.19
CA ILE A 1087 5.41 36.46 -18.70
C ILE A 1087 4.97 36.00 -20.09
N TYR A 1088 3.69 35.64 -20.25
CA TYR A 1088 3.13 35.13 -21.51
C TYR A 1088 2.39 36.25 -22.25
N VAL A 1089 2.76 36.48 -23.50
CA VAL A 1089 2.16 37.55 -24.32
C VAL A 1089 1.45 36.94 -25.52
N GLN A 1090 0.16 37.23 -25.67
CA GLN A 1090 -0.63 36.81 -26.82
C GLN A 1090 -0.25 37.65 -28.06
N CYS A 1091 0.45 37.06 -29.03
CA CYS A 1091 0.94 37.75 -30.24
C CYS A 1091 0.03 37.58 -31.47
N TYR A 1092 -1.14 36.95 -31.34
CA TYR A 1092 -2.10 36.72 -32.43
C TYR A 1092 -3.43 37.49 -32.25
N ALA A 1093 -3.88 37.82 -31.03
CA ALA A 1093 -5.17 38.49 -30.78
C ALA A 1093 -5.09 39.94 -30.21
N GLY A 1094 -6.01 40.80 -30.67
CA GLY A 1094 -6.74 41.76 -29.80
C GLY A 1094 -6.20 43.16 -29.48
N GLY A 1095 -4.90 43.39 -29.28
CA GLY A 1095 -4.44 44.67 -28.71
C GLY A 1095 -3.12 45.20 -29.29
N ALA A 1096 -3.19 46.11 -30.27
CA ALA A 1096 -2.06 46.88 -30.80
C ALA A 1096 -0.72 46.10 -30.94
N ALA A 1097 -0.68 45.09 -31.82
CA ALA A 1097 0.52 44.37 -32.26
C ALA A 1097 1.51 44.08 -31.11
N ASN A 1098 1.14 43.10 -30.27
CA ASN A 1098 1.97 42.59 -29.19
C ASN A 1098 3.26 41.98 -29.77
N TYR A 1099 4.38 42.67 -29.56
CA TYR A 1099 5.71 42.21 -29.95
C TYR A 1099 6.58 42.04 -28.70
N PRO A 1100 7.41 40.99 -28.61
CA PRO A 1100 8.27 40.75 -27.45
C PRO A 1100 9.13 41.94 -27.03
N GLU A 1101 9.76 42.60 -28.00
CA GLU A 1101 10.62 43.78 -27.76
C GLU A 1101 9.87 44.92 -27.07
N ASN A 1102 8.61 45.15 -27.42
CA ASN A 1102 7.80 46.20 -26.81
C ASN A 1102 7.49 45.90 -25.34
N TRP A 1103 7.23 44.63 -25.01
CA TRP A 1103 6.87 44.19 -23.67
C TRP A 1103 8.07 44.07 -22.73
N ASN A 1104 9.23 43.67 -23.23
CA ASN A 1104 10.46 43.63 -22.42
C ASN A 1104 10.84 44.99 -21.84
N THR A 1105 10.46 46.10 -22.47
CA THR A 1105 10.70 47.45 -21.93
C THR A 1105 9.78 47.85 -20.78
N LYS A 1106 8.77 47.01 -20.45
CA LYS A 1106 7.73 47.33 -19.48
C LYS A 1106 7.99 46.71 -18.12
N PHE A 1107 8.60 45.53 -18.08
CA PHE A 1107 9.00 44.89 -16.84
C PHE A 1107 10.45 45.25 -16.52
N THR A 1108 10.75 45.44 -15.25
CA THR A 1108 12.10 45.78 -14.80
C THR A 1108 12.92 44.50 -14.60
N GLY A 1109 14.20 44.51 -14.97
CA GLY A 1109 15.08 43.34 -14.86
C GLY A 1109 15.34 42.63 -16.19
N ASP A 1110 15.94 41.44 -16.12
CA ASP A 1110 16.41 40.69 -17.29
C ASP A 1110 15.36 39.67 -17.83
N LEU A 1111 14.17 39.60 -17.21
CA LEU A 1111 13.12 38.68 -17.61
C LEU A 1111 12.53 39.06 -18.98
N LYS A 1112 12.65 38.14 -19.95
CA LYS A 1112 12.08 38.31 -21.30
C LYS A 1112 10.71 37.66 -21.38
N VAL A 1113 9.80 38.28 -22.13
CA VAL A 1113 8.48 37.69 -22.38
C VAL A 1113 8.55 36.47 -23.29
N ILE A 1114 7.54 35.62 -23.18
CA ILE A 1114 7.35 34.41 -23.97
C ILE A 1114 6.14 34.64 -24.89
N PRO A 1115 6.33 34.82 -26.21
CA PRO A 1115 5.24 35.04 -27.16
C PRO A 1115 4.45 33.77 -27.48
N GLY A 1116 3.12 33.90 -27.47
CA GLY A 1116 2.17 32.92 -27.95
C GLY A 1116 1.70 33.24 -29.37
N LEU A 1117 1.80 32.28 -30.28
CA LEU A 1117 1.30 32.38 -31.65
C LEU A 1117 0.07 31.48 -31.86
N SER A 1118 -0.78 31.80 -32.82
CA SER A 1118 -1.90 30.94 -33.24
C SER A 1118 -1.58 30.29 -34.57
N ILE A 1119 -2.02 29.03 -34.71
CA ILE A 1119 -1.94 28.28 -35.97
C ILE A 1119 -3.33 28.05 -36.57
N SER A 1120 -4.39 28.52 -35.90
CA SER A 1120 -5.75 28.40 -36.38
C SER A 1120 -6.08 29.43 -37.46
N PRO A 1121 -6.54 29.02 -38.66
CA PRO A 1121 -7.00 29.94 -39.70
C PRO A 1121 -8.16 30.85 -39.29
N SER A 1122 -8.85 30.55 -38.18
CA SER A 1122 -9.90 31.40 -37.61
C SER A 1122 -9.38 32.67 -36.95
N ASP A 1123 -8.11 32.68 -36.57
CA ASP A 1123 -7.55 33.74 -35.74
C ASP A 1123 -6.88 34.81 -36.60
N ALA A 1124 -6.91 36.04 -36.12
CA ALA A 1124 -6.12 37.10 -36.73
C ALA A 1124 -4.62 36.76 -36.60
N GLY A 1125 -3.85 36.87 -37.67
CA GLY A 1125 -2.39 36.67 -37.60
C GLY A 1125 -1.91 35.21 -37.46
N TRP A 1126 -2.77 34.24 -37.77
CA TRP A 1126 -2.42 32.81 -37.82
C TRP A 1126 -1.22 32.50 -38.71
N LYS A 1127 -0.50 31.44 -38.37
CA LYS A 1127 0.74 31.01 -39.05
C LYS A 1127 0.75 29.49 -39.23
N THR A 1128 1.34 29.02 -40.32
CA THR A 1128 1.74 27.60 -40.46
C THR A 1128 2.91 27.28 -39.51
N PRO A 1129 3.20 26.01 -39.17
CA PRO A 1129 4.37 25.66 -38.36
C PRO A 1129 5.69 26.24 -38.90
N ALA A 1130 5.89 26.25 -40.22
CA ALA A 1130 7.08 26.85 -40.84
C ALA A 1130 7.16 28.38 -40.63
N GLU A 1131 6.01 29.07 -40.64
CA GLU A 1131 5.93 30.50 -40.36
C GLU A 1131 6.08 30.82 -38.87
N VAL A 1132 5.67 29.90 -37.97
CA VAL A 1132 5.94 29.95 -36.52
C VAL A 1132 7.45 29.88 -36.28
N GLU A 1133 8.12 28.88 -36.86
CA GLU A 1133 9.58 28.71 -36.76
C GLU A 1133 10.29 29.98 -37.24
N THR A 1134 9.93 30.47 -38.43
CA THR A 1134 10.49 31.70 -39.00
C THR A 1134 10.27 32.91 -38.08
N GLN A 1135 9.08 33.08 -37.53
CA GLN A 1135 8.77 34.22 -36.66
C GLN A 1135 9.54 34.18 -35.34
N LEU A 1136 9.65 33.00 -34.72
CA LEU A 1136 10.40 32.84 -33.48
C LEU A 1136 11.90 33.00 -33.71
N SER A 1137 12.43 32.58 -34.87
CA SER A 1137 13.83 32.85 -35.25
C SER A 1137 14.14 34.34 -35.40
N GLU A 1138 13.17 35.15 -35.84
CA GLU A 1138 13.31 36.61 -35.85
C GLU A 1138 13.28 37.21 -34.44
N TRP A 1139 12.59 36.56 -33.50
CA TRP A 1139 12.36 37.07 -32.15
C TRP A 1139 13.23 36.44 -31.06
N LYS A 1140 14.04 35.41 -31.35
CA LYS A 1140 14.75 34.60 -30.35
C LYS A 1140 15.63 35.41 -29.40
N ASP A 1141 16.27 36.48 -29.88
CA ASP A 1141 17.10 37.36 -29.04
C ASP A 1141 16.26 38.24 -28.09
N HIS A 1142 14.96 38.35 -28.33
CA HIS A 1142 13.99 39.17 -27.59
C HIS A 1142 12.98 38.35 -26.79
N CYS A 1143 13.06 37.01 -26.77
CA CYS A 1143 12.10 36.15 -26.07
C CYS A 1143 12.79 35.25 -25.05
N GLY A 1144 12.05 34.84 -24.01
CA GLY A 1144 12.47 33.81 -23.07
C GLY A 1144 12.06 32.38 -23.46
N GLY A 1145 11.31 32.24 -24.56
CA GLY A 1145 10.69 30.98 -25.00
C GLY A 1145 9.65 31.24 -26.10
N GLY A 1146 8.75 30.28 -26.34
CA GLY A 1146 7.64 30.43 -27.27
C GLY A 1146 6.59 29.33 -27.10
N PHE A 1147 5.36 29.60 -27.55
CA PHE A 1147 4.27 28.62 -27.47
C PHE A 1147 3.20 28.81 -28.55
N ILE A 1148 2.39 27.78 -28.74
CA ILE A 1148 1.14 27.84 -29.50
C ILE A 1148 -0.03 27.94 -28.54
N TRP A 1149 -0.99 28.79 -28.87
CA TRP A 1149 -2.05 29.21 -27.96
C TRP A 1149 -3.00 28.09 -27.52
N LEU A 1150 -3.45 27.22 -28.42
CA LEU A 1150 -4.36 26.13 -28.08
C LEU A 1150 -3.98 24.83 -28.80
N HIS A 1151 -3.83 23.75 -28.02
CA HIS A 1151 -3.61 22.40 -28.52
C HIS A 1151 -4.70 21.95 -29.50
N GLN A 1152 -5.95 22.34 -29.25
CA GLN A 1152 -7.07 22.00 -30.12
C GLN A 1152 -6.87 22.52 -31.56
N GLU A 1153 -6.11 23.61 -31.75
CA GLU A 1153 -5.76 24.12 -33.08
C GLU A 1153 -4.79 23.18 -33.81
N ILE A 1154 -3.85 22.57 -33.08
CA ILE A 1154 -2.92 21.58 -33.64
C ILE A 1154 -3.70 20.37 -34.17
N LEU A 1155 -4.67 19.91 -33.39
CA LEU A 1155 -5.54 18.79 -33.76
C LEU A 1155 -6.46 19.13 -34.93
N ASN A 1156 -7.13 20.28 -34.88
CA ASN A 1156 -8.09 20.70 -35.90
C ASN A 1156 -7.43 20.88 -37.28
N GLU A 1157 -6.20 21.39 -37.30
CA GLU A 1157 -5.44 21.63 -38.54
C GLU A 1157 -4.60 20.42 -38.98
N GLY A 1158 -4.48 19.38 -38.14
CA GLY A 1158 -3.80 18.12 -38.48
C GLY A 1158 -2.29 18.26 -38.63
N TYR A 1159 -1.66 19.24 -37.97
CA TYR A 1159 -0.21 19.47 -38.09
C TYR A 1159 0.65 18.49 -37.27
N GLY A 1160 0.07 17.84 -36.25
CA GLY A 1160 0.76 16.96 -35.30
C GLY A 1160 1.57 17.73 -34.25
N VAL A 1161 1.55 17.31 -32.98
CA VAL A 1161 2.17 18.06 -31.87
C VAL A 1161 3.69 18.10 -32.02
N SER A 1162 4.34 16.99 -32.39
CA SER A 1162 5.80 16.98 -32.56
C SER A 1162 6.28 17.94 -33.65
N ASN A 1163 5.52 18.12 -34.74
CA ASN A 1163 5.88 19.04 -35.81
C ASN A 1163 5.79 20.50 -35.35
N VAL A 1164 4.74 20.84 -34.60
CA VAL A 1164 4.54 22.16 -34.03
C VAL A 1164 5.58 22.46 -32.93
N ALA A 1165 5.87 21.48 -32.06
CA ALA A 1165 6.88 21.60 -31.04
C ALA A 1165 8.28 21.82 -31.64
N ASN A 1166 8.63 21.04 -32.67
CA ASN A 1166 9.87 21.24 -33.42
C ASN A 1166 9.96 22.63 -34.04
N ALA A 1167 8.88 23.15 -34.63
CA ALA A 1167 8.87 24.50 -35.18
C ALA A 1167 9.14 25.58 -34.11
N VAL A 1168 8.54 25.44 -32.92
CA VAL A 1168 8.78 26.35 -31.78
C VAL A 1168 10.23 26.22 -31.31
N ILE A 1169 10.70 25.01 -31.04
CA ILE A 1169 12.04 24.73 -30.51
C ILE A 1169 13.12 25.18 -31.50
N ASN A 1170 13.00 24.82 -32.78
CA ASN A 1170 13.93 25.22 -33.83
C ASN A 1170 13.93 26.73 -34.02
N GLY A 1171 12.75 27.37 -33.94
CA GLY A 1171 12.63 28.81 -34.05
C GLY A 1171 13.43 29.54 -32.97
N LEU A 1172 13.51 28.96 -31.77
CA LEU A 1172 14.19 29.56 -30.62
C LEU A 1172 15.69 29.22 -30.54
N GLN A 1173 16.19 28.27 -31.32
CA GLN A 1173 17.61 27.95 -31.49
C GLN A 1173 18.27 28.87 -32.54
#